data_AF-A0A836KPJ9-F1
#
_entry.id   AF-A0A836KPJ9-F1
#
_cell.length_a   1.000
_cell.length_b   1.000
_cell.length_c   1.000
_cell.angle_alpha   90.00
_cell.angle_beta   90.00
_cell.angle_gamma   90.00
#
_symmetry.space_group_name_H-M   'P 1'
#
loop_
_entity.id
_entity.type
_entity.pdbx_description
1 polymer ?
#
loop_
_entity_poly.entity_id
_entity_poly.type
_entity_poly.pdbx_seq_one_letter_code
_entity_poly.pdbx_strand_id
1 'polypeptide(L)'
;MTDASKYKKLTPIDHVLLRPEMYVGSIETQPTSMYIFDPEKGKMVWETMRVNQGLLKIVDEILLNAADNINNSKGSVRQTYISINISDTGEITIENDGAGLPIVRSKEHKMYIPEMVFGHLLTSSNYNNDSTSTTAGRHGYGAKLTNILSTKFSVVCRTAGREFHMSWTDHMRMATAPRVTRVDPKEKNVTRVKFMPDYAHFGFPNASISLDMKRVLHKRIMDLAAMFSKIEVRLNNVPFGFKEFTDYAQLYSLPGPDGSMPPAPFVHTSPNGSVAYVPQLTQSPKRIVGVVNGVVTYNGGTHCNAAMDILDSCLDSLSKNFKKDGKVVDTNRVQRHFTVLVFLIQAQPKFDSQSKARLVSTVTMPRVPKNTLEKYLETMPFLEAHVNSMDDQLTNELNKEIGAGRRLTSKTLISSITKLVDATSSRPDGRNIRTLIITEGDSAKALALNSLSSDQKKYCGVFPLRGKLLNVRNKNLKRLKSCKELQDLFLALGLELGKEYQSPAELRYQRLLVMTDQDADGSHIKGLVINAFESLWPTLLQNNPGYISLFSTPIVKIKVSGKSKEAIAFHSFRDFHRWQRAHPDVRYTAKYYKGLGTSTTAEGKEYFADMDKNIMRLTVDAKDHRLLDSVFDAAEVEWRKEWMTKANAFQGEIDIDRSKKTLTIPEFVHKEMVHFALVGNARAIPHCVDGLKPSQRKILWAMLRRHSSEASKVAQLSGYISEVSAFHHGEASLQETIVKMAQNFTGGNNINLLVPEGQFGSRQQLGSDHAAPRYIFTKLSRFARLLFPEEDDPLLDYMDEEGTVVEPHHYVPILPMLLCNGAVGIGFGFATTIPSFHPLDVSAAVRSMINGESAKQVVRNLVPWAVGFQGTVRRGADNEFIAVGKYTAHPNGRFHISEIPWMTSIEAFRLHISSLASADVVQRIADYSGANHIDIDLIVRDGALTTWAECETDLALAQRIYINGTVFSPAGTLSPIDSNLSPVLQWHYDRRLELYKRRRTRKIGLMEMDLARLQSTRKFVEHFRQGHIDFLHATDDTLVKTCVKLGLVRVDESFDYILKKPITFFTRTSTEKLQMDIAKTQAQIEELKRTTPVKMWLAELDKFDKTFQEYERVLINSIQKEQRSASITGGVELPPLRQPLLTLEASAKGATAYRVHACQYEKPPPSKRRPGESLGRATSSDSAARGVGKRLIGSRVAFKKKKPTGSRRGAKMSLSTRVARFAGAQLGRLLPRLPHFLL
;
A
#
# COMPACT_ATOMS: atom_id res chain seq x y z
N MET A 1 37.46 71.90 11.67
CA MET A 1 36.90 71.82 10.29
C MET A 1 37.31 70.49 9.62
N THR A 2 37.10 69.34 10.25
CA THR A 2 37.64 68.04 9.79
C THR A 2 36.58 67.00 9.42
N ASP A 3 35.28 67.28 9.60
CA ASP A 3 34.20 66.34 9.24
C ASP A 3 33.52 66.60 7.89
N ALA A 4 33.66 67.80 7.30
CA ALA A 4 33.06 68.09 5.99
C ALA A 4 33.77 67.38 4.81
N SER A 5 35.06 67.00 4.96
CA SER A 5 35.84 66.29 3.93
C SER A 5 35.45 64.82 3.75
N LYS A 6 34.64 64.25 4.66
CA LYS A 6 34.11 62.88 4.55
C LYS A 6 32.96 62.75 3.54
N TYR A 7 32.23 63.83 3.27
CA TYR A 7 31.08 63.82 2.35
C TYR A 7 31.49 64.41 0.99
N LYS A 8 31.60 63.56 -0.04
CA LYS A 8 31.98 63.97 -1.40
C LYS A 8 30.79 63.86 -2.36
N LYS A 9 30.52 64.93 -3.12
CA LYS A 9 29.59 64.90 -4.27
C LYS A 9 30.41 64.65 -5.54
N LEU A 10 30.25 63.49 -6.15
CA LEU A 10 30.94 63.09 -7.37
C LEU A 10 30.16 63.53 -8.61
N THR A 11 30.86 63.83 -9.71
CA THR A 11 30.21 63.95 -11.01
C THR A 11 29.77 62.58 -11.52
N PRO A 12 28.80 62.48 -12.45
CA PRO A 12 28.39 61.19 -13.01
C PRO A 12 29.56 60.39 -13.63
N ILE A 13 30.52 61.08 -14.28
CA ILE A 13 31.71 60.44 -14.86
C ILE A 13 32.64 59.94 -13.75
N ASP A 14 32.92 60.76 -12.73
CA ASP A 14 33.73 60.34 -11.56
C ASP A 14 33.11 59.15 -10.83
N HIS A 15 31.78 59.12 -10.72
CA HIS A 15 31.07 58.02 -10.08
C HIS A 15 31.17 56.72 -10.88
N VAL A 16 31.05 56.77 -12.22
CA VAL A 16 31.26 55.61 -13.09
C VAL A 16 32.68 55.07 -12.98
N LEU A 17 33.69 55.94 -12.94
CA LEU A 17 35.09 55.54 -12.79
C LEU A 17 35.42 55.02 -11.38
N LEU A 18 34.81 55.60 -10.34
CA LEU A 18 35.06 55.15 -8.96
C LEU A 18 34.29 53.85 -8.63
N ARG A 19 33.10 53.67 -9.21
CA ARG A 19 32.20 52.53 -8.95
C ARG A 19 31.72 51.89 -10.27
N PRO A 20 32.62 51.40 -11.13
CA PRO A 20 32.26 50.82 -12.42
C PRO A 20 31.41 49.56 -12.27
N GLU A 21 31.57 48.84 -11.16
CA GLU A 21 30.80 47.65 -10.77
C GLU A 21 29.27 47.86 -10.81
N MET A 22 28.79 49.07 -10.52
CA MET A 22 27.36 49.39 -10.56
C MET A 22 26.80 49.50 -11.98
N TYR A 23 27.65 49.71 -12.98
CA TYR A 23 27.25 50.02 -14.36
C TYR A 23 27.57 48.89 -15.33
N VAL A 24 28.79 48.36 -15.28
CA VAL A 24 29.30 47.36 -16.23
C VAL A 24 29.55 45.99 -15.59
N GLY A 25 29.34 45.86 -14.28
CA GLY A 25 29.69 44.66 -13.50
C GLY A 25 31.15 44.67 -13.04
N SER A 26 31.58 43.58 -12.40
CA SER A 26 32.92 43.49 -11.80
C SER A 26 34.04 43.78 -12.79
N ILE A 27 34.93 44.70 -12.40
CA ILE A 27 36.18 45.01 -13.13
C ILE A 27 37.35 44.14 -12.66
N GLU A 28 37.12 43.25 -11.70
CA GLU A 28 38.13 42.27 -11.28
C GLU A 28 38.16 41.09 -12.26
N THR A 29 39.37 40.56 -12.50
CA THR A 29 39.54 39.38 -13.33
C THR A 29 39.30 38.12 -12.51
N GLN A 30 38.26 37.36 -12.86
CA GLN A 30 37.83 36.18 -12.10
C GLN A 30 37.95 34.88 -12.94
N PRO A 31 38.37 33.76 -12.34
CA PRO A 31 38.38 32.46 -13.02
C PRO A 31 36.93 31.99 -13.25
N THR A 32 36.52 31.88 -14.52
CA THR A 32 35.18 31.48 -14.93
C THR A 32 35.25 30.27 -15.86
N SER A 33 34.60 29.16 -15.48
CA SER A 33 34.47 28.00 -16.36
C SER A 33 33.38 28.23 -17.41
N MET A 34 33.75 28.14 -18.68
CA MET A 34 32.83 28.35 -19.80
C MET A 34 33.27 27.59 -21.06
N TYR A 35 32.37 27.51 -22.05
CA TYR A 35 32.74 26.98 -23.35
C TYR A 35 33.54 28.00 -24.15
N ILE A 36 34.73 27.60 -24.60
CA ILE A 36 35.62 28.38 -25.44
C ILE A 36 35.94 27.59 -26.70
N PHE A 37 36.13 28.28 -27.81
CA PHE A 37 36.52 27.65 -29.06
C PHE A 37 38.02 27.32 -29.03
N ASP A 38 38.36 26.05 -29.27
CA ASP A 38 39.72 25.56 -29.45
C ASP A 38 40.03 25.53 -30.96
N PRO A 39 40.92 26.41 -31.45
CA PRO A 39 41.27 26.49 -32.88
C PRO A 39 41.95 25.23 -33.41
N GLU A 40 42.71 24.51 -32.58
CA GLU A 40 43.44 23.30 -33.00
C GLU A 40 42.48 22.14 -33.22
N LYS A 41 41.46 22.02 -32.36
CA LYS A 41 40.45 20.94 -32.44
C LYS A 41 39.25 21.30 -33.31
N GLY A 42 39.04 22.58 -33.60
CA GLY A 42 37.85 23.07 -34.29
C GLY A 42 36.54 22.79 -33.52
N LYS A 43 36.59 22.72 -32.18
CA LYS A 43 35.48 22.36 -31.30
C LYS A 43 35.40 23.29 -30.09
N MET A 44 34.24 23.30 -29.43
CA MET A 44 34.05 24.00 -28.15
C MET A 44 34.54 23.13 -27.00
N VAL A 45 35.47 23.62 -26.22
CA VAL A 45 36.02 22.96 -25.03
C VAL A 45 35.55 23.66 -23.77
N TRP A 46 35.38 22.89 -22.68
CA TRP A 46 35.00 23.44 -21.37
C TRP A 46 36.27 23.72 -20.57
N GLU A 47 36.65 24.99 -20.45
CA GLU A 47 37.89 25.42 -19.80
C GLU A 47 37.61 26.57 -18.82
N THR A 48 38.50 26.75 -17.85
CA THR A 48 38.45 27.89 -16.91
C THR A 48 39.30 29.02 -17.46
N MET A 49 38.67 30.13 -17.83
CA MET A 49 39.33 31.34 -18.34
C MET A 49 39.38 32.42 -17.28
N ARG A 50 40.40 33.29 -17.34
CA ARG A 50 40.47 34.51 -16.53
C ARG A 50 39.68 35.62 -17.22
N VAL A 51 38.43 35.81 -16.79
CA VAL A 51 37.47 36.72 -17.43
C VAL A 51 37.33 38.00 -16.64
N ASN A 52 37.41 39.15 -17.33
CA ASN A 52 37.03 40.45 -16.80
C ASN A 52 35.64 40.83 -17.36
N GLN A 53 34.61 40.79 -16.51
CA GLN A 53 33.22 41.00 -16.92
C GLN A 53 32.96 42.44 -17.36
N GLY A 54 33.54 43.43 -16.67
CA GLY A 54 33.44 44.84 -17.04
C GLY A 54 34.00 45.13 -18.44
N LEU A 55 35.19 44.58 -18.75
CA LEU A 55 35.79 44.70 -20.09
C LEU A 55 34.93 44.02 -21.16
N LEU A 56 34.48 42.78 -20.90
CA LEU A 56 33.58 42.07 -21.80
C LEU A 56 32.30 42.89 -22.06
N LYS A 57 31.76 43.53 -21.02
CA LYS A 57 30.53 44.30 -21.10
C LYS A 57 30.65 45.56 -21.95
N ILE A 58 31.73 46.33 -21.82
CA ILE A 58 31.89 47.55 -22.64
C ILE A 58 32.06 47.24 -24.13
N VAL A 59 32.63 46.08 -24.48
CA VAL A 59 32.71 45.59 -25.86
C VAL A 59 31.33 45.12 -26.31
N ASP A 60 30.64 44.35 -25.47
CA ASP A 60 29.31 43.83 -25.73
C ASP A 60 28.29 44.95 -25.98
N GLU A 61 28.35 46.08 -25.26
CA GLU A 61 27.44 47.20 -25.49
C GLU A 61 27.58 47.82 -26.89
N ILE A 62 28.78 47.88 -27.46
CA ILE A 62 28.97 48.35 -28.84
C ILE A 62 28.54 47.28 -29.85
N LEU A 63 28.85 46.01 -29.61
CA LEU A 63 28.39 44.89 -30.45
C LEU A 63 26.86 44.80 -30.49
N LEU A 64 26.20 44.97 -29.35
CA LEU A 64 24.75 44.96 -29.25
C LEU A 64 24.12 46.16 -29.95
N ASN A 65 24.74 47.35 -29.91
CA ASN A 65 24.24 48.50 -30.69
C ASN A 65 24.33 48.23 -32.21
N ALA A 66 25.41 47.59 -32.67
CA ALA A 66 25.54 47.17 -34.06
C ALA A 66 24.53 46.07 -34.44
N ALA A 67 24.22 45.16 -33.52
CA ALA A 67 23.22 44.11 -33.71
C ALA A 67 21.77 44.62 -33.63
N ASP A 68 21.47 45.60 -32.77
CA ASP A 68 20.16 46.23 -32.66
C ASP A 68 19.78 46.91 -33.99
N ASN A 69 20.77 47.41 -34.74
CA ASN A 69 20.56 48.02 -36.05
C ASN A 69 20.01 47.03 -37.11
N ILE A 70 20.17 45.72 -36.89
CA ILE A 70 19.57 44.66 -37.73
C ILE A 70 18.05 44.77 -37.73
N ASN A 71 17.47 45.04 -36.55
CA ASN A 71 16.01 45.15 -36.38
C ASN A 71 15.48 46.53 -36.78
N ASN A 72 16.29 47.58 -36.67
CA ASN A 72 15.91 48.96 -37.05
C ASN A 72 15.96 49.19 -38.57
N SER A 73 16.76 48.40 -39.29
CA SER A 73 16.93 48.46 -40.75
C SER A 73 15.81 47.73 -41.52
N LYS A 74 14.54 48.03 -41.24
CA LYS A 74 13.36 47.47 -41.94
C LYS A 74 12.97 48.38 -43.11
N GLY A 75 12.95 47.85 -44.34
CA GLY A 75 12.59 48.59 -45.57
C GLY A 75 13.70 48.56 -46.64
N SER A 76 13.87 49.66 -47.38
CA SER A 76 14.79 49.77 -48.53
C SER A 76 16.29 49.80 -48.18
N VAL A 77 16.65 49.94 -46.90
CA VAL A 77 18.04 49.94 -46.41
C VAL A 77 18.18 48.84 -45.37
N ARG A 78 18.78 47.70 -45.76
CA ARG A 78 19.05 46.55 -44.88
C ARG A 78 20.51 46.54 -44.45
N GLN A 79 20.78 46.18 -43.20
CA GLN A 79 22.14 45.89 -42.73
C GLN A 79 22.62 44.55 -43.33
N THR A 80 23.84 44.54 -43.86
CA THR A 80 24.42 43.37 -44.54
C THR A 80 25.67 42.84 -43.83
N TYR A 81 26.39 43.66 -43.06
CA TYR A 81 27.57 43.20 -42.34
C TYR A 81 27.76 43.84 -40.96
N ILE A 82 28.54 43.13 -40.13
CA ILE A 82 29.19 43.67 -38.93
C ILE A 82 30.67 43.28 -38.99
N SER A 83 31.56 44.25 -38.96
CA SER A 83 33.01 44.06 -38.94
C SER A 83 33.58 44.42 -37.58
N ILE A 84 34.29 43.47 -36.98
CA ILE A 84 34.97 43.60 -35.70
C ILE A 84 36.47 43.47 -35.96
N ASN A 85 37.24 44.47 -35.56
CA ASN A 85 38.70 44.44 -35.62
C ASN A 85 39.25 44.63 -34.20
N ILE A 86 40.09 43.69 -33.76
CA ILE A 86 40.82 43.76 -32.50
C ILE A 86 42.30 43.74 -32.86
N SER A 87 42.97 44.87 -32.67
CA SER A 87 44.40 45.02 -32.92
C SER A 87 45.24 44.33 -31.84
N ASP A 88 46.52 44.08 -32.12
CA ASP A 88 47.46 43.54 -31.13
C ASP A 88 47.66 44.47 -29.94
N THR A 89 47.50 45.78 -30.15
CA THR A 89 47.56 46.80 -29.10
C THR A 89 46.33 46.83 -28.18
N GLY A 90 45.29 46.03 -28.48
CA GLY A 90 44.02 46.03 -27.74
C GLY A 90 43.00 47.05 -28.23
N GLU A 91 43.31 47.84 -29.26
CA GLU A 91 42.32 48.73 -29.87
C GLU A 91 41.19 47.93 -30.55
N ILE A 92 39.93 48.27 -30.25
CA ILE A 92 38.75 47.59 -30.77
C ILE A 92 37.99 48.54 -31.69
N THR A 93 37.71 48.07 -32.91
CA THR A 93 36.88 48.78 -33.90
C THR A 93 35.69 47.91 -34.27
N ILE A 94 34.49 48.45 -34.14
CA ILE A 94 33.25 47.80 -34.55
C ILE A 94 32.57 48.69 -35.58
N GLU A 95 32.30 48.13 -36.75
CA GLU A 95 31.69 48.81 -37.88
C GLU A 95 30.47 48.02 -38.37
N ASN A 96 29.37 48.73 -38.67
CA ASN A 96 28.21 48.15 -39.32
C ASN A 96 27.63 49.09 -40.39
N ASP A 97 27.01 48.49 -41.40
CA ASP A 97 26.15 49.20 -42.35
C ASP A 97 24.67 49.15 -41.91
N GLY A 98 23.76 49.55 -42.80
CA GLY A 98 22.31 49.56 -42.54
C GLY A 98 21.73 50.97 -42.35
N ALA A 99 20.74 51.10 -41.48
CA ALA A 99 20.19 52.39 -41.12
C ALA A 99 21.28 53.27 -40.49
N GLY A 100 21.43 54.50 -41.01
CA GLY A 100 22.43 55.46 -40.54
C GLY A 100 21.91 56.36 -39.42
N LEU A 101 22.80 56.89 -38.59
CA LEU A 101 22.45 57.89 -37.57
C LEU A 101 22.24 59.27 -38.22
N PRO A 102 21.13 59.99 -37.93
CA PRO A 102 20.88 61.30 -38.53
C PRO A 102 21.97 62.33 -38.22
N ILE A 103 22.67 62.84 -39.24
CA ILE A 103 23.70 63.89 -39.08
C ILE A 103 23.03 65.27 -39.14
N VAL A 104 22.25 65.55 -38.11
CA VAL A 104 21.51 66.81 -37.90
C VAL A 104 21.75 67.33 -36.48
N ARG A 105 21.63 68.65 -36.29
CA ARG A 105 21.65 69.25 -34.95
C ARG A 105 20.28 69.11 -34.29
N SER A 106 20.26 68.68 -33.03
CA SER A 106 19.06 68.66 -32.21
C SER A 106 18.55 70.09 -31.98
N LYS A 107 17.24 70.32 -32.18
CA LYS A 107 16.60 71.63 -31.95
C LYS A 107 16.69 72.07 -30.49
N GLU A 108 16.59 71.10 -29.56
CA GLU A 108 16.56 71.36 -28.11
C GLU A 108 17.98 71.48 -27.53
N HIS A 109 18.87 70.54 -27.85
CA HIS A 109 20.19 70.44 -27.23
C HIS A 109 21.33 71.11 -28.02
N LYS A 110 21.03 71.67 -29.20
CA LYS A 110 21.97 72.43 -30.07
C LYS A 110 23.27 71.70 -30.47
N MET A 111 23.32 70.38 -30.33
CA MET A 111 24.44 69.49 -30.67
C MET A 111 24.04 68.47 -31.75
N TYR A 112 25.00 67.81 -32.39
CA TYR A 112 24.69 66.78 -33.39
C TYR A 112 24.13 65.50 -32.73
N ILE A 113 23.25 64.75 -33.42
CA ILE A 113 22.71 63.51 -32.85
C ILE A 113 23.80 62.47 -32.53
N PRO A 114 24.82 62.22 -33.39
CA PRO A 114 25.92 61.34 -33.02
C PRO A 114 26.70 61.82 -31.79
N GLU A 115 26.95 63.12 -31.66
CA GLU A 115 27.58 63.73 -30.47
C GLU A 115 26.73 63.48 -29.22
N MET A 116 25.41 63.67 -29.31
CA MET A 116 24.46 63.44 -28.22
C MET A 116 24.41 61.97 -27.78
N VAL A 117 24.38 61.03 -28.72
CA VAL A 117 24.19 59.58 -28.43
C VAL A 117 25.46 58.93 -27.87
N PHE A 118 26.65 59.43 -28.22
CA PHE A 118 27.93 58.86 -27.82
C PHE A 118 28.70 59.67 -26.75
N GLY A 119 28.42 60.96 -26.61
CA GLY A 119 29.14 61.87 -25.70
C GLY A 119 28.37 62.29 -24.44
N HIS A 120 27.06 62.02 -24.35
CA HIS A 120 26.23 62.44 -23.21
C HIS A 120 25.47 61.25 -22.61
N LEU A 121 25.54 61.09 -21.27
CA LEU A 121 24.78 60.07 -20.53
C LEU A 121 23.27 60.31 -20.65
N LEU A 122 22.46 59.27 -20.41
CA LEU A 122 20.99 59.34 -20.42
C LEU A 122 20.37 59.68 -21.79
N THR A 123 21.01 59.24 -22.89
CA THR A 123 20.51 59.45 -24.26
C THR A 123 20.23 58.10 -24.93
N SER A 124 19.03 57.92 -25.48
CA SER A 124 18.55 56.68 -26.13
C SER A 124 17.43 56.98 -27.13
N SER A 125 17.34 56.19 -28.19
CA SER A 125 16.19 56.19 -29.12
C SER A 125 14.99 55.40 -28.60
N ASN A 126 15.17 54.61 -27.53
CA ASN A 126 14.21 53.58 -27.09
C ASN A 126 13.42 53.97 -25.83
N TYR A 127 13.12 55.27 -25.63
CA TYR A 127 12.29 55.74 -24.50
C TYR A 127 10.77 55.58 -24.74
N ASN A 128 10.33 55.38 -25.99
CA ASN A 128 8.95 55.05 -26.32
C ASN A 128 8.71 53.54 -26.19
N ASN A 129 7.75 53.16 -25.33
CA ASN A 129 7.40 51.76 -25.05
C ASN A 129 6.57 51.11 -26.18
N ASP A 130 7.15 50.96 -27.39
CA ASP A 130 6.53 50.15 -28.45
C ASP A 130 6.47 48.67 -28.03
N SER A 131 5.28 48.08 -28.04
CA SER A 131 5.02 46.69 -27.66
C SER A 131 5.70 45.65 -28.56
N THR A 132 6.18 46.06 -29.74
CA THR A 132 6.76 45.15 -30.74
C THR A 132 8.28 45.18 -30.83
N SER A 133 8.96 46.04 -30.06
CA SER A 133 10.41 46.19 -30.15
C SER A 133 11.18 44.97 -29.59
N THR A 134 12.13 44.49 -30.37
CA THR A 134 13.07 43.40 -30.05
C THR A 134 14.48 43.91 -29.70
N THR A 135 14.69 45.22 -29.61
CA THR A 135 16.01 45.81 -29.30
C THR A 135 16.42 45.58 -27.84
N ALA A 136 17.70 45.32 -27.60
CA ALA A 136 18.24 45.07 -26.26
C ALA A 136 18.66 46.36 -25.52
N GLY A 137 18.92 47.47 -26.24
CA GLY A 137 19.23 48.78 -25.64
C GLY A 137 17.99 49.48 -25.06
N ARG A 138 17.97 49.78 -23.76
CA ARG A 138 16.82 50.44 -23.10
C ARG A 138 17.16 51.68 -22.28
N HIS A 139 18.26 51.65 -21.54
CA HIS A 139 18.53 52.65 -20.50
C HIS A 139 19.40 53.84 -20.96
N GLY A 140 19.91 53.82 -22.20
CA GLY A 140 20.67 54.95 -22.74
C GLY A 140 22.08 55.15 -22.16
N TYR A 141 22.70 54.10 -21.61
CA TYR A 141 24.04 54.16 -21.01
C TYR A 141 25.14 53.49 -21.84
N GLY A 142 24.84 52.41 -22.58
CA GLY A 142 25.81 51.46 -23.14
C GLY A 142 27.05 52.08 -23.81
N ALA A 143 26.86 52.81 -24.92
CA ALA A 143 27.99 53.37 -25.67
C ALA A 143 28.79 54.43 -24.88
N LYS A 144 28.14 55.13 -23.95
CA LYS A 144 28.80 56.12 -23.08
C LYS A 144 29.64 55.46 -22.00
N LEU A 145 29.20 54.32 -21.45
CA LEU A 145 30.00 53.56 -20.50
C LEU A 145 31.28 53.06 -21.17
N THR A 146 31.21 52.61 -22.44
CA THR A 146 32.41 52.30 -23.23
C THR A 146 33.30 53.51 -23.41
N ASN A 147 32.75 54.70 -23.71
CA ASN A 147 33.51 55.94 -23.85
C ASN A 147 34.20 56.36 -22.54
N ILE A 148 33.48 56.37 -21.42
CA ILE A 148 34.02 56.72 -20.08
C ILE A 148 35.14 55.75 -19.66
N LEU A 149 34.97 54.45 -19.90
CA LEU A 149 35.94 53.41 -19.52
C LEU A 149 37.03 53.18 -20.59
N SER A 150 37.19 54.13 -21.53
CA SER A 150 38.23 54.11 -22.56
C SER A 150 39.14 55.34 -22.45
N THR A 151 40.42 55.16 -22.78
CA THR A 151 41.39 56.27 -22.86
C THR A 151 41.20 57.10 -24.12
N LYS A 152 40.76 56.45 -25.21
CA LYS A 152 40.42 57.05 -26.51
C LYS A 152 39.14 56.43 -27.04
N PHE A 153 38.24 57.25 -27.57
CA PHE A 153 37.00 56.81 -28.19
C PHE A 153 36.72 57.69 -29.41
N SER A 154 36.34 57.11 -30.54
CA SER A 154 36.08 57.85 -31.78
C SER A 154 34.93 57.22 -32.56
N VAL A 155 34.15 58.08 -33.19
CA VAL A 155 32.97 57.67 -33.96
C VAL A 155 33.02 58.31 -35.34
N VAL A 156 32.77 57.47 -36.34
CA VAL A 156 32.52 57.89 -37.72
C VAL A 156 31.11 57.44 -38.10
N CYS A 157 30.25 58.40 -38.41
CA CYS A 157 28.90 58.13 -38.93
C CYS A 157 28.79 58.69 -40.34
N ARG A 158 28.41 57.86 -41.30
CA ARG A 158 28.09 58.26 -42.66
C ARG A 158 26.62 58.04 -42.92
N THR A 159 25.89 59.09 -43.28
CA THR A 159 24.44 59.02 -43.51
C THR A 159 24.01 60.10 -44.50
N ALA A 160 23.32 59.70 -45.58
CA ALA A 160 22.73 60.60 -46.57
C ALA A 160 23.71 61.65 -47.15
N GLY A 161 24.87 61.21 -47.65
CA GLY A 161 25.88 62.09 -48.29
C GLY A 161 26.67 62.99 -47.33
N ARG A 162 26.57 62.76 -46.01
CA ARG A 162 27.36 63.45 -44.98
C ARG A 162 28.16 62.44 -44.16
N GLU A 163 29.34 62.84 -43.73
CA GLU A 163 30.18 62.09 -42.81
C GLU A 163 30.49 62.94 -41.58
N PHE A 164 30.23 62.38 -40.40
CA PHE A 164 30.48 62.96 -39.10
C PHE A 164 31.66 62.24 -38.45
N HIS A 165 32.62 63.01 -37.94
CA HIS A 165 33.77 62.50 -37.19
C HIS A 165 33.92 63.26 -35.88
N MET A 166 33.99 62.52 -34.77
CA MET A 166 34.27 63.07 -33.44
C MET A 166 35.03 62.05 -32.59
N SER A 167 36.01 62.55 -31.85
CA SER A 167 36.85 61.78 -30.93
C SER A 167 36.82 62.39 -29.53
N TRP A 168 36.83 61.51 -28.54
CA TRP A 168 36.93 61.79 -27.11
C TRP A 168 38.20 61.16 -26.52
N THR A 169 38.79 61.85 -25.56
CA THR A 169 39.94 61.39 -24.76
C THR A 169 39.69 61.69 -23.28
N ASP A 170 40.50 61.10 -22.40
CA ASP A 170 40.41 61.31 -20.96
C ASP A 170 39.01 61.00 -20.41
N HIS A 171 38.55 59.75 -20.60
CA HIS A 171 37.31 59.25 -20.03
C HIS A 171 36.06 60.08 -20.39
N MET A 172 35.94 60.48 -21.66
CA MET A 172 34.86 61.33 -22.20
C MET A 172 34.91 62.81 -21.76
N ARG A 173 35.94 63.26 -21.01
CA ARG A 173 36.03 64.66 -20.53
C ARG A 173 36.47 65.64 -21.62
N MET A 174 37.36 65.19 -22.49
CA MET A 174 37.87 66.01 -23.59
C MET A 174 37.29 65.51 -24.90
N ALA A 175 36.76 66.41 -25.73
CA ALA A 175 36.21 66.08 -27.03
C ALA A 175 36.73 67.02 -28.11
N THR A 176 36.99 66.47 -29.29
CA THR A 176 37.29 67.24 -30.50
C THR A 176 36.03 67.92 -31.02
N ALA A 177 36.16 69.05 -31.72
CA ALA A 177 35.01 69.68 -32.36
C ALA A 177 34.40 68.73 -33.42
N PRO A 178 33.06 68.65 -33.54
CA PRO A 178 32.40 67.77 -34.48
C PRO A 178 32.73 68.19 -35.93
N ARG A 179 33.41 67.32 -36.66
CA ARG A 179 33.78 67.54 -38.07
C ARG A 179 32.72 66.91 -38.97
N VAL A 180 32.04 67.72 -39.78
CA VAL A 180 31.07 67.25 -40.76
C VAL A 180 31.56 67.58 -42.17
N THR A 181 31.77 66.54 -42.98
CA THR A 181 32.18 66.66 -44.39
C THR A 181 31.07 66.15 -45.31
N ARG A 182 31.06 66.63 -46.56
CA ARG A 182 30.21 66.08 -47.62
C ARG A 182 30.94 64.91 -48.27
N VAL A 183 30.22 63.82 -48.52
CA VAL A 183 30.70 62.61 -49.21
C VAL A 183 29.74 62.30 -50.37
N ASP A 184 30.16 61.46 -51.32
CA ASP A 184 29.29 61.09 -52.44
C ASP A 184 27.97 60.47 -51.91
N PRO A 185 26.79 61.00 -52.29
CA PRO A 185 25.50 60.44 -51.90
C PRO A 185 25.31 58.95 -52.24
N LYS A 186 26.11 58.40 -53.17
CA LYS A 186 26.12 56.97 -53.53
C LYS A 186 26.84 56.09 -52.50
N GLU A 187 27.66 56.65 -51.62
CA GLU A 187 28.31 55.88 -50.57
C GLU A 187 27.31 55.34 -49.55
N LYS A 188 27.52 54.07 -49.14
CA LYS A 188 26.64 53.41 -48.17
C LYS A 188 26.73 54.07 -46.79
N ASN A 189 25.63 54.00 -46.05
CA ASN A 189 25.62 54.38 -44.64
C ASN A 189 26.54 53.46 -43.84
N VAL A 190 27.32 54.04 -42.94
CA VAL A 190 28.27 53.32 -42.06
C VAL A 190 28.24 53.95 -40.69
N THR A 191 28.24 53.13 -39.64
CA THR A 191 28.58 53.54 -38.28
C THR A 191 29.80 52.76 -37.83
N ARG A 192 30.89 53.48 -37.53
CA ARG A 192 32.14 52.91 -37.03
C ARG A 192 32.45 53.50 -35.68
N VAL A 193 32.58 52.64 -34.68
CA VAL A 193 32.99 52.99 -33.32
C VAL A 193 34.35 52.36 -33.07
N LYS A 194 35.31 53.19 -32.68
CA LYS A 194 36.70 52.79 -32.44
C LYS A 194 37.13 53.27 -31.07
N PHE A 195 37.57 52.36 -30.20
CA PHE A 195 37.89 52.67 -28.81
C PHE A 195 39.07 51.87 -28.27
N MET A 196 39.78 52.48 -27.32
CA MET A 196 40.87 51.88 -26.56
C MET A 196 40.44 51.80 -25.09
N PRO A 197 40.02 50.62 -24.59
CA PRO A 197 39.70 50.42 -23.18
C PRO A 197 40.84 50.88 -22.27
N ASP A 198 40.51 51.41 -21.10
CA ASP A 198 41.52 51.64 -20.07
C ASP A 198 41.87 50.32 -19.37
N TYR A 199 42.75 49.55 -20.01
CA TYR A 199 43.22 48.27 -19.50
C TYR A 199 43.86 48.35 -18.11
N ALA A 200 44.51 49.48 -17.78
CA ALA A 200 45.06 49.69 -16.45
C ALA A 200 43.94 49.80 -15.41
N HIS A 201 42.86 50.53 -15.73
CA HIS A 201 41.68 50.63 -14.87
C HIS A 201 40.93 49.29 -14.70
N PHE A 202 40.97 48.41 -15.70
CA PHE A 202 40.46 47.03 -15.60
C PHE A 202 41.44 46.04 -14.91
N GLY A 203 42.56 46.52 -14.36
CA GLY A 203 43.51 45.70 -13.60
C GLY A 203 44.38 44.77 -14.45
N PHE A 204 44.61 45.09 -15.74
CA PHE A 204 45.54 44.35 -16.59
C PHE A 204 46.98 44.87 -16.41
N PRO A 205 47.95 44.03 -16.01
CA PRO A 205 49.28 44.47 -15.56
C PRO A 205 50.14 45.16 -16.64
N ASN A 206 49.91 44.86 -17.92
CA ASN A 206 50.69 45.40 -19.04
C ASN A 206 49.91 46.46 -19.85
N ALA A 207 48.79 46.97 -19.32
CA ALA A 207 47.87 47.86 -20.04
C ALA A 207 47.45 47.32 -21.42
N SER A 208 47.35 45.99 -21.55
CA SER A 208 46.99 45.29 -22.79
C SER A 208 46.02 44.14 -22.51
N ILE A 209 45.26 43.74 -23.53
CA ILE A 209 44.27 42.66 -23.43
C ILE A 209 44.93 41.29 -23.26
N SER A 210 44.46 40.49 -22.30
CA SER A 210 44.95 39.13 -22.08
C SER A 210 44.51 38.16 -23.19
N LEU A 211 45.28 37.08 -23.41
CA LEU A 211 44.93 36.01 -24.34
C LEU A 211 43.59 35.35 -23.98
N ASP A 212 43.32 35.13 -22.70
CA ASP A 212 42.04 34.60 -22.22
C ASP A 212 40.88 35.50 -22.66
N MET A 213 41.01 36.82 -22.50
CA MET A 213 39.98 37.76 -22.95
C MET A 213 39.83 37.80 -24.47
N LYS A 214 40.92 37.66 -25.22
CA LYS A 214 40.87 37.49 -26.69
C LYS A 214 40.03 36.26 -27.07
N ARG A 215 40.23 35.11 -26.41
CA ARG A 215 39.46 33.87 -26.64
C ARG A 215 37.99 34.01 -26.24
N VAL A 216 37.70 34.68 -25.12
CA VAL A 216 36.33 34.97 -24.66
C VAL A 216 35.60 35.88 -25.64
N LEU A 217 36.24 36.94 -26.12
CA LEU A 217 35.67 37.82 -27.14
C LEU A 217 35.44 37.07 -28.46
N HIS A 218 36.39 36.22 -28.87
CA HIS A 218 36.20 35.39 -30.06
C HIS A 218 34.94 34.51 -29.94
N LYS A 219 34.79 33.81 -28.81
CA LYS A 219 33.59 33.02 -28.52
C LYS A 219 32.32 33.86 -28.56
N ARG A 220 32.34 35.05 -27.98
CA ARG A 220 31.19 35.98 -27.95
C ARG A 220 30.76 36.42 -29.35
N ILE A 221 31.71 36.65 -30.25
CA ILE A 221 31.38 37.01 -31.64
C ILE A 221 30.89 35.78 -32.42
N MET A 222 31.38 34.56 -32.12
CA MET A 222 30.79 33.33 -32.66
C MET A 222 29.31 33.18 -32.24
N ASP A 223 28.96 33.47 -30.98
CA ASP A 223 27.56 33.49 -30.52
C ASP A 223 26.72 34.48 -31.34
N LEU A 224 27.26 35.67 -31.63
CA LEU A 224 26.58 36.68 -32.44
C LEU A 224 26.35 36.18 -33.88
N ALA A 225 27.38 35.58 -34.50
CA ALA A 225 27.30 35.05 -35.85
C ALA A 225 26.35 33.84 -35.95
N ALA A 226 26.24 33.02 -34.90
CA ALA A 226 25.30 31.91 -34.84
C ALA A 226 23.85 32.39 -34.72
N MET A 227 23.62 33.48 -33.99
CA MET A 227 22.28 34.06 -33.84
C MET A 227 21.79 34.76 -35.12
N PHE A 228 22.68 35.49 -35.80
CA PHE A 228 22.34 36.29 -36.97
C PHE A 228 23.00 35.73 -38.24
N SER A 229 22.72 34.46 -38.55
CA SER A 229 23.33 33.74 -39.70
C SER A 229 23.08 34.37 -41.08
N LYS A 230 22.12 35.28 -41.19
CA LYS A 230 21.78 36.01 -42.43
C LYS A 230 22.69 37.20 -42.72
N ILE A 231 23.55 37.60 -41.78
CA ILE A 231 24.44 38.76 -41.89
C ILE A 231 25.88 38.30 -41.94
N GLU A 232 26.69 38.98 -42.75
CA GLU A 232 28.12 38.70 -42.82
C GLU A 232 28.84 39.29 -41.59
N VAL A 233 29.33 38.43 -40.70
CA VAL A 233 30.17 38.86 -39.58
C VAL A 233 31.64 38.70 -39.99
N ARG A 234 32.45 39.74 -39.80
CA ARG A 234 33.90 39.72 -40.12
C ARG A 234 34.71 39.95 -38.86
N LEU A 235 35.70 39.11 -38.58
CA LEU A 235 36.66 39.29 -37.48
C LEU A 235 38.04 39.51 -38.08
N ASN A 236 38.65 40.65 -37.80
CA ASN A 236 39.94 41.08 -38.37
C ASN A 236 39.96 40.95 -39.91
N ASN A 237 38.90 41.45 -40.54
CA ASN A 237 38.65 41.41 -41.99
C ASN A 237 38.46 40.01 -42.61
N VAL A 238 38.37 38.95 -41.78
CA VAL A 238 38.06 37.59 -42.24
C VAL A 238 36.56 37.31 -42.03
N PRO A 239 35.79 37.02 -43.09
CA PRO A 239 34.39 36.60 -42.96
C PRO A 239 34.27 35.28 -42.20
N PHE A 240 33.38 35.22 -41.21
CA PHE A 240 33.11 34.02 -40.44
C PHE A 240 31.63 33.97 -40.00
N GLY A 241 31.07 32.77 -39.94
CA GLY A 241 29.67 32.57 -39.58
C GLY A 241 29.22 31.14 -39.84
N PHE A 242 27.95 30.87 -39.53
CA PHE A 242 27.34 29.55 -39.63
C PHE A 242 26.21 29.61 -40.66
N LYS A 243 26.06 28.57 -41.48
CA LYS A 243 24.95 28.52 -42.44
C LYS A 243 23.64 28.25 -41.69
N GLU A 244 23.70 27.29 -40.78
CA GLU A 244 22.59 26.90 -39.92
C GLU A 244 23.02 26.83 -38.45
N PHE A 245 22.05 26.98 -37.55
CA PHE A 245 22.28 26.80 -36.11
C PHE A 245 22.79 25.38 -35.77
N THR A 246 22.49 24.40 -36.63
CA THR A 246 23.01 23.03 -36.52
C THR A 246 24.53 22.97 -36.61
N ASP A 247 25.15 23.75 -37.50
CA ASP A 247 26.61 23.82 -37.65
C ASP A 247 27.27 24.29 -36.36
N TYR A 248 26.63 25.26 -35.70
CA TYR A 248 27.07 25.79 -34.41
C TYR A 248 26.93 24.75 -33.29
N ALA A 249 25.78 24.07 -33.21
CA ALA A 249 25.53 23.04 -32.20
C ALA A 249 26.51 21.86 -32.28
N GLN A 250 26.94 21.48 -33.49
CA GLN A 250 27.93 20.42 -33.71
C GLN A 250 29.32 20.72 -33.14
N LEU A 251 29.65 21.99 -32.89
CA LEU A 251 30.91 22.36 -32.24
C LEU A 251 30.96 21.88 -30.78
N TYR A 252 29.81 21.64 -30.16
CA TYR A 252 29.70 21.19 -28.76
C TYR A 252 29.68 19.66 -28.61
N SER A 253 29.67 18.92 -29.72
CA SER A 253 29.79 17.45 -29.72
C SER A 253 31.25 17.07 -29.43
N LEU A 254 31.52 16.71 -28.17
CA LEU A 254 32.85 16.33 -27.69
C LEU A 254 33.01 14.80 -27.70
N PRO A 255 34.19 14.27 -28.08
CA PRO A 255 34.45 12.84 -28.03
C PRO A 255 34.48 12.33 -26.58
N GLY A 256 34.06 11.07 -26.39
CA GLY A 256 34.18 10.35 -25.13
C GLY A 256 35.63 10.00 -24.78
N PRO A 257 35.88 9.43 -23.58
CA PRO A 257 37.22 9.02 -23.13
C PRO A 257 37.91 8.01 -24.05
N ASP A 258 37.13 7.23 -24.79
CA ASP A 258 37.55 6.23 -25.77
C ASP A 258 37.68 6.78 -27.20
N GLY A 259 37.49 8.09 -27.39
CA GLY A 259 37.52 8.76 -28.69
C GLY A 259 36.24 8.60 -29.51
N SER A 260 35.21 7.92 -29.00
CA SER A 260 33.94 7.76 -29.70
C SER A 260 33.15 9.07 -29.74
N MET A 261 32.48 9.35 -30.86
CA MET A 261 31.67 10.57 -31.02
C MET A 261 30.23 10.32 -30.54
N PRO A 262 29.63 11.26 -29.79
CA PRO A 262 28.22 11.17 -29.43
C PRO A 262 27.33 11.29 -30.66
N PRO A 263 26.06 10.82 -30.59
CA PRO A 263 25.07 11.04 -31.64
C PRO A 263 24.93 12.52 -32.02
N ALA A 264 24.43 12.79 -33.24
CA ALA A 264 24.24 14.16 -33.71
C ALA A 264 23.31 14.97 -32.77
N PRO A 265 23.55 16.28 -32.55
CA PRO A 265 22.67 17.12 -31.75
C PRO A 265 21.24 17.15 -32.29
N PHE A 266 20.25 17.09 -31.40
CA PHE A 266 18.89 17.42 -31.78
C PHE A 266 18.74 18.94 -31.87
N VAL A 267 18.31 19.47 -33.02
CA VAL A 267 18.16 20.90 -33.25
C VAL A 267 16.76 21.20 -33.77
N HIS A 268 16.10 22.19 -33.16
CA HIS A 268 14.83 22.73 -33.63
C HIS A 268 14.93 24.24 -33.77
N THR A 269 14.69 24.73 -34.99
CA THR A 269 14.79 26.16 -35.36
C THR A 269 13.42 26.69 -35.80
N SER A 270 13.06 27.88 -35.31
CA SER A 270 11.81 28.58 -35.63
C SER A 270 12.07 30.09 -35.79
N PRO A 271 11.11 30.88 -36.31
CA PRO A 271 11.25 32.34 -36.38
C PRO A 271 11.51 33.02 -35.02
N ASN A 272 11.07 32.40 -33.92
CA ASN A 272 11.23 32.93 -32.56
C ASN A 272 12.54 32.48 -31.89
N GLY A 273 13.36 31.69 -32.58
CA GLY A 273 14.63 31.18 -32.07
C GLY A 273 14.84 29.68 -32.29
N SER A 274 15.95 29.18 -31.75
CA SER A 274 16.43 27.81 -31.88
C SER A 274 16.78 27.19 -30.52
N VAL A 275 16.51 25.88 -30.38
CA VAL A 275 16.91 25.06 -29.23
C VAL A 275 17.69 23.85 -29.74
N ALA A 276 18.79 23.51 -29.07
CA ALA A 276 19.55 22.29 -29.34
C ALA A 276 19.85 21.50 -28.07
N TYR A 277 19.72 20.17 -28.15
CA TYR A 277 20.13 19.22 -27.13
C TYR A 277 21.32 18.42 -27.66
N VAL A 278 22.52 18.68 -27.10
CA VAL A 278 23.78 18.08 -27.54
C VAL A 278 24.15 16.94 -26.58
N PRO A 279 24.11 15.67 -27.02
CA PRO A 279 24.44 14.53 -26.16
C PRO A 279 25.95 14.45 -25.89
N GLN A 280 26.28 13.94 -24.71
CA GLN A 280 27.63 13.70 -24.19
C GLN A 280 27.68 12.27 -23.67
N LEU A 281 28.71 11.51 -24.05
CA LEU A 281 28.84 10.11 -23.64
C LEU A 281 29.19 9.97 -22.15
N THR A 282 29.78 11.02 -21.56
CA THR A 282 30.07 11.10 -20.13
C THR A 282 29.10 12.03 -19.42
N GLN A 283 28.74 11.69 -18.18
CA GLN A 283 27.94 12.56 -17.34
C GLN A 283 28.73 13.82 -16.99
N SER A 284 28.11 14.98 -17.15
CA SER A 284 28.69 16.25 -16.76
C SER A 284 27.70 17.07 -15.93
N PRO A 285 28.16 18.10 -15.18
CA PRO A 285 27.25 19.06 -14.58
C PRO A 285 26.31 19.65 -15.64
N LYS A 286 25.11 20.08 -15.26
CA LYS A 286 24.16 20.70 -16.20
C LYS A 286 24.82 21.91 -16.86
N ARG A 287 24.99 21.86 -18.18
CA ARG A 287 25.60 22.94 -18.97
C ARG A 287 24.57 23.49 -19.95
N ILE A 288 24.33 24.80 -19.85
CA ILE A 288 23.35 25.50 -20.68
C ILE A 288 23.98 26.79 -21.23
N VAL A 289 23.83 27.03 -22.52
CA VAL A 289 24.25 28.28 -23.18
C VAL A 289 23.01 29.00 -23.68
N GLY A 290 22.75 30.19 -23.14
CA GLY A 290 21.57 30.99 -23.45
C GLY A 290 21.90 32.32 -24.13
N VAL A 291 21.20 32.63 -25.22
CA VAL A 291 21.32 33.92 -25.94
C VAL A 291 19.92 34.47 -26.26
N VAL A 292 19.68 35.75 -25.99
CA VAL A 292 18.40 36.42 -26.22
C VAL A 292 18.63 37.78 -26.89
N ASN A 293 18.09 37.97 -28.09
CA ASN A 293 18.28 39.18 -28.91
C ASN A 293 19.76 39.62 -29.03
N GLY A 294 20.66 38.66 -29.18
CA GLY A 294 22.10 38.88 -29.27
C GLY A 294 22.80 38.98 -27.91
N VAL A 295 22.08 39.13 -26.80
CA VAL A 295 22.63 39.19 -25.44
C VAL A 295 22.92 37.79 -24.92
N VAL A 296 24.15 37.53 -24.46
CA VAL A 296 24.50 36.25 -23.82
C VAL A 296 24.10 36.30 -22.34
N THR A 297 23.25 35.36 -21.91
CA THR A 297 22.77 35.28 -20.52
C THR A 297 23.65 34.32 -19.72
N TYR A 298 24.78 34.81 -19.21
CA TYR A 298 25.76 34.00 -18.46
C TYR A 298 25.17 33.31 -17.21
N ASN A 299 24.16 33.92 -16.58
CA ASN A 299 23.48 33.38 -15.40
C ASN A 299 22.15 32.66 -15.76
N GLY A 300 21.91 32.39 -17.04
CA GLY A 300 20.70 31.72 -17.53
C GLY A 300 19.45 32.59 -17.45
N GLY A 301 18.31 31.99 -17.07
CA GLY A 301 17.03 32.68 -16.98
C GLY A 301 15.84 31.80 -17.33
N THR A 302 14.69 32.44 -17.52
CA THR A 302 13.41 31.79 -17.84
C THR A 302 13.46 30.95 -19.14
N HIS A 303 14.21 31.37 -20.16
CA HIS A 303 14.43 30.61 -21.40
C HIS A 303 15.25 29.33 -21.20
N CYS A 304 16.30 29.39 -20.39
CA CYS A 304 17.11 28.21 -20.05
C CYS A 304 16.28 27.18 -19.28
N ASN A 305 15.48 27.63 -18.30
CA ASN A 305 14.58 26.76 -17.55
C ASN A 305 13.54 26.11 -18.46
N ALA A 306 12.88 26.91 -19.31
CA ALA A 306 11.89 26.39 -20.24
C ALA A 306 12.47 25.37 -21.25
N ALA A 307 13.71 25.55 -21.69
CA ALA A 307 14.40 24.57 -22.54
C ALA A 307 14.67 23.24 -21.81
N MET A 308 14.99 23.30 -20.51
CA MET A 308 15.14 22.09 -19.68
C MET A 308 13.79 21.41 -19.40
N ASP A 309 12.73 22.19 -19.13
CA ASP A 309 11.39 21.66 -18.87
C ASP A 309 10.84 20.86 -20.06
N ILE A 310 11.16 21.27 -21.29
CA ILE A 310 10.81 20.53 -22.51
C ILE A 310 11.49 19.15 -22.51
N LEU A 311 12.77 19.08 -22.16
CA LEU A 311 13.52 17.83 -22.08
C LEU A 311 12.98 16.92 -20.96
N ASP A 312 12.74 17.50 -19.78
CA ASP A 312 12.23 16.77 -18.61
C ASP A 312 10.83 16.21 -18.88
N SER A 313 9.95 17.00 -19.51
CA SER A 313 8.62 16.51 -19.91
C SER A 313 8.68 15.32 -20.87
N CYS A 314 9.65 15.27 -21.79
CA CYS A 314 9.80 14.13 -22.71
C CYS A 314 10.41 12.90 -22.00
N LEU A 315 11.38 13.09 -21.11
CA LEU A 315 11.94 12.01 -20.29
C LEU A 315 10.90 11.39 -19.34
N ASP A 316 10.00 12.20 -18.79
CA ASP A 316 8.90 11.72 -17.95
C ASP A 316 7.86 10.90 -18.75
N SER A 317 7.52 11.34 -19.96
CA SER A 317 6.69 10.56 -20.88
C SER A 317 7.31 9.21 -21.20
N LEU A 318 8.62 9.18 -21.51
CA LEU A 318 9.36 7.94 -21.75
C LEU A 318 9.36 7.04 -20.51
N SER A 319 9.64 7.59 -19.33
CA SER A 319 9.62 6.85 -18.05
C SER A 319 8.26 6.20 -17.78
N LYS A 320 7.14 6.86 -18.10
CA LYS A 320 5.80 6.28 -18.01
C LYS A 320 5.57 5.11 -18.97
N ASN A 321 6.16 5.15 -20.17
CA ASN A 321 6.09 4.04 -21.12
C ASN A 321 6.91 2.84 -20.63
N PHE A 322 8.16 3.05 -20.20
CA PHE A 322 9.01 1.97 -19.65
C PHE A 322 8.43 1.32 -18.39
N LYS A 323 7.69 2.08 -17.56
CA LYS A 323 6.99 1.53 -16.38
C LYS A 323 5.92 0.49 -16.73
N LYS A 324 5.29 0.58 -17.91
CA LYS A 324 4.35 -0.46 -18.38
C LYS A 324 5.04 -1.79 -18.64
N ASP A 325 6.34 -1.74 -18.97
CA ASP A 325 7.18 -2.89 -19.25
C ASP A 325 8.01 -3.34 -18.02
N GLY A 326 7.71 -2.82 -16.82
CA GLY A 326 8.39 -3.21 -15.57
C GLY A 326 9.78 -2.60 -15.36
N LYS A 327 10.12 -1.54 -16.11
CA LYS A 327 11.43 -0.87 -16.08
C LYS A 327 11.30 0.57 -15.59
N VAL A 328 12.33 1.09 -14.92
CA VAL A 328 12.37 2.48 -14.42
C VAL A 328 13.62 3.20 -14.89
N VAL A 329 13.44 4.39 -15.45
CA VAL A 329 14.52 5.26 -15.96
C VAL A 329 14.90 6.31 -14.90
N ASP A 330 16.19 6.46 -14.60
CA ASP A 330 16.69 7.60 -13.80
C ASP A 330 16.82 8.86 -14.67
N THR A 331 15.76 9.65 -14.70
CA THR A 331 15.64 10.85 -15.57
C THR A 331 16.70 11.91 -15.24
N ASN A 332 17.10 12.07 -13.98
CA ASN A 332 18.12 13.04 -13.56
C ASN A 332 19.51 12.68 -14.11
N ARG A 333 19.86 11.39 -14.08
CA ARG A 333 21.13 10.90 -14.65
C ARG A 333 21.16 11.07 -16.17
N VAL A 334 20.07 10.75 -16.85
CA VAL A 334 19.97 10.90 -18.32
C VAL A 334 20.08 12.37 -18.72
N GLN A 335 19.44 13.30 -17.98
CA GLN A 335 19.51 14.74 -18.24
C GLN A 335 20.95 15.29 -18.18
N ARG A 336 21.83 14.73 -17.34
CA ARG A 336 23.25 15.15 -17.19
C ARG A 336 24.16 14.76 -18.36
N HIS A 337 23.64 13.97 -19.31
CA HIS A 337 24.32 13.68 -20.55
C HIS A 337 24.08 14.75 -21.62
N PHE A 338 23.31 15.81 -21.37
CA PHE A 338 23.02 16.84 -22.36
C PHE A 338 23.65 18.19 -22.03
N THR A 339 24.26 18.81 -23.04
CA THR A 339 24.52 20.25 -23.08
C THR A 339 23.41 20.93 -23.88
N VAL A 340 22.78 21.95 -23.31
CA VAL A 340 21.61 22.61 -23.92
C VAL A 340 22.00 23.97 -24.47
N LEU A 341 21.62 24.25 -25.71
CA LEU A 341 21.81 25.56 -26.35
C LEU A 341 20.43 26.16 -26.64
N VAL A 342 20.20 27.41 -26.23
CA VAL A 342 18.92 28.10 -26.41
C VAL A 342 19.13 29.54 -26.87
N PHE A 343 18.72 29.83 -28.09
CA PHE A 343 18.89 31.13 -28.76
C PHE A 343 17.52 31.67 -29.13
N LEU A 344 17.05 32.75 -28.50
CA LEU A 344 15.68 33.26 -28.67
C LEU A 344 15.63 34.69 -29.20
N ILE A 345 14.59 34.97 -29.99
CA ILE A 345 14.17 36.32 -30.35
C ILE A 345 12.91 36.64 -29.55
N GLN A 346 13.02 37.58 -28.60
CA GLN A 346 11.97 37.91 -27.65
C GLN A 346 11.55 39.38 -27.79
N ALA A 347 10.24 39.64 -27.85
CA ALA A 347 9.73 41.01 -27.74
C ALA A 347 9.86 41.49 -26.29
N GLN A 348 10.35 42.71 -26.12
CA GLN A 348 10.51 43.37 -24.82
C GLN A 348 11.24 42.56 -23.71
N PRO A 349 12.45 42.01 -23.92
CA PRO A 349 13.14 41.18 -22.92
C PRO A 349 13.44 41.97 -21.64
N LYS A 350 13.08 41.45 -20.46
CA LYS A 350 13.42 42.04 -19.16
C LYS A 350 14.53 41.24 -18.50
N PHE A 351 15.56 41.93 -18.02
CA PHE A 351 16.71 41.34 -17.34
C PHE A 351 16.76 41.77 -15.87
N ASP A 352 17.52 41.04 -15.06
CA ASP A 352 17.68 41.30 -13.63
C ASP A 352 18.42 42.61 -13.30
N SER A 353 19.31 43.04 -14.19
CA SER A 353 20.21 44.17 -14.00
C SER A 353 20.70 44.73 -15.34
N GLN A 354 21.42 45.87 -15.30
CA GLN A 354 22.05 46.47 -16.48
C GLN A 354 23.12 45.58 -17.12
N SER A 355 23.72 44.66 -16.36
CA SER A 355 24.65 43.67 -16.90
C SER A 355 23.98 42.74 -17.93
N LYS A 356 22.66 42.58 -17.84
CA LYS A 356 21.82 41.67 -18.65
C LYS A 356 22.23 40.20 -18.51
N ALA A 357 22.78 39.81 -17.37
CA ALA A 357 23.30 38.46 -17.13
C ALA A 357 22.21 37.38 -17.02
N ARG A 358 20.99 37.73 -16.54
CA ARG A 358 19.86 36.79 -16.41
C ARG A 358 18.55 37.35 -16.96
N LEU A 359 17.84 36.56 -17.77
CA LEU A 359 16.50 36.90 -18.27
C LEU A 359 15.43 36.60 -17.20
N VAL A 360 14.52 37.55 -16.96
CA VAL A 360 13.42 37.44 -15.98
C VAL A 360 12.02 37.50 -16.60
N SER A 361 11.87 38.04 -17.82
CA SER A 361 10.57 38.05 -18.52
C SER A 361 10.11 36.65 -18.90
N THR A 362 8.78 36.46 -18.98
CA THR A 362 8.19 35.26 -19.59
C THR A 362 8.60 35.12 -21.05
N VAL A 363 8.86 33.88 -21.47
CA VAL A 363 9.40 33.57 -22.80
C VAL A 363 8.43 32.77 -23.63
N THR A 364 8.47 32.99 -24.95
CA THR A 364 7.74 32.17 -25.92
C THR A 364 8.72 31.21 -26.59
N MET A 365 8.76 29.97 -26.12
CA MET A 365 9.66 28.95 -26.68
C MET A 365 9.20 28.47 -28.08
N PRO A 366 10.14 28.07 -28.96
CA PRO A 366 9.84 27.30 -30.16
C PRO A 366 9.02 26.04 -29.81
N ARG A 367 7.97 25.73 -30.59
CA ARG A 367 7.12 24.55 -30.37
C ARG A 367 7.83 23.27 -30.83
N VAL A 368 8.73 22.77 -30.01
CA VAL A 368 9.46 21.50 -30.26
C VAL A 368 8.46 20.33 -30.32
N PRO A 369 8.40 19.55 -31.42
CA PRO A 369 7.53 18.38 -31.49
C PRO A 369 7.97 17.28 -30.51
N LYS A 370 7.16 17.01 -29.47
CA LYS A 370 7.50 16.04 -28.41
C LYS A 370 7.79 14.65 -28.96
N ASN A 371 6.95 14.13 -29.87
CA ASN A 371 7.13 12.79 -30.44
C ASN A 371 8.48 12.62 -31.17
N THR A 372 8.99 13.68 -31.80
CA THR A 372 10.27 13.63 -32.50
C THR A 372 11.43 13.64 -31.51
N LEU A 373 11.33 14.42 -30.44
CA LEU A 373 12.32 14.45 -29.37
C LEU A 373 12.33 13.13 -28.57
N GLU A 374 11.17 12.53 -28.29
CA GLU A 374 11.05 11.23 -27.62
C GLU A 374 11.74 10.12 -28.43
N LYS A 375 11.46 10.02 -29.74
CA LYS A 375 12.15 9.08 -30.64
C LYS A 375 13.66 9.30 -30.68
N TYR A 376 14.09 10.56 -30.64
CA TYR A 376 15.51 10.88 -30.57
C TYR A 376 16.13 10.38 -29.26
N LEU A 377 15.48 10.61 -28.12
CA LEU A 377 15.96 10.16 -26.80
C LEU A 377 16.06 8.64 -26.69
N GLU A 378 15.16 7.89 -27.33
CA GLU A 378 15.21 6.42 -27.40
C GLU A 378 16.46 5.89 -28.11
N THR A 379 17.04 6.65 -29.04
CA THR A 379 18.27 6.25 -29.77
C THR A 379 19.56 6.51 -28.99
N MET A 380 19.48 7.06 -27.77
CA MET A 380 20.66 7.46 -27.01
C MET A 380 21.34 6.25 -26.35
N PRO A 381 22.68 6.06 -26.52
CA PRO A 381 23.39 4.87 -26.04
C PRO A 381 23.46 4.77 -24.52
N PHE A 382 23.39 5.90 -23.81
CA PHE A 382 23.41 5.94 -22.34
C PHE A 382 22.03 5.72 -21.70
N LEU A 383 20.95 5.66 -22.48
CA LEU A 383 19.60 5.48 -21.93
C LEU A 383 19.48 4.12 -21.22
N GLU A 384 19.85 3.03 -21.91
CA GLU A 384 19.78 1.67 -21.39
C GLU A 384 20.59 1.48 -20.09
N ALA A 385 21.77 2.14 -20.01
CA ALA A 385 22.63 2.08 -18.83
C ALA A 385 21.99 2.67 -17.55
N HIS A 386 20.96 3.50 -17.69
CA HIS A 386 20.21 4.09 -16.57
C HIS A 386 18.78 3.55 -16.44
N VAL A 387 18.48 2.43 -17.12
CA VAL A 387 17.23 1.68 -16.95
C VAL A 387 17.45 0.55 -15.93
N ASN A 388 16.76 0.64 -14.79
CA ASN A 388 16.79 -0.39 -13.76
C ASN A 388 15.51 -1.23 -13.79
N SER A 389 15.58 -2.48 -13.33
CA SER A 389 14.38 -3.22 -12.99
C SER A 389 13.69 -2.61 -11.78
N MET A 390 12.36 -2.74 -11.72
CA MET A 390 11.58 -2.21 -10.60
C MET A 390 11.93 -2.89 -9.27
N ASP A 391 12.32 -4.17 -9.32
CA ASP A 391 12.72 -4.97 -8.16
C ASP A 391 14.11 -4.57 -7.64
N ASP A 392 15.05 -4.22 -8.53
CA ASP A 392 16.39 -3.78 -8.13
C ASP A 392 16.36 -2.40 -7.45
N GLN A 393 15.52 -1.49 -7.94
CA GLN A 393 15.32 -0.20 -7.28
C GLN A 393 14.72 -0.38 -5.88
N LEU A 394 13.69 -1.23 -5.77
CA LEU A 394 13.03 -1.48 -4.50
C LEU A 394 13.96 -2.19 -3.51
N THR A 395 14.78 -3.12 -3.99
CA THR A 395 15.84 -3.78 -3.20
C THR A 395 16.88 -2.76 -2.73
N ASN A 396 17.31 -1.84 -3.59
CA ASN A 396 18.25 -0.78 -3.24
C ASN A 396 17.67 0.23 -2.23
N GLU A 397 16.38 0.58 -2.36
CA GLU A 397 15.67 1.42 -1.39
C GLU A 397 15.55 0.72 -0.04
N LEU A 398 15.11 -0.54 -0.02
CA LEU A 398 15.05 -1.37 1.18
C LEU A 398 16.43 -1.52 1.83
N ASN A 399 17.48 -1.76 1.04
CA ASN A 399 18.86 -1.84 1.52
C ASN A 399 19.30 -0.53 2.20
N LYS A 400 18.90 0.64 1.67
CA LYS A 400 19.15 1.92 2.35
C LYS A 400 18.39 2.05 3.68
N GLU A 401 17.14 1.58 3.74
CA GLU A 401 16.29 1.62 4.93
C GLU A 401 16.80 0.65 6.02
N ILE A 402 17.22 -0.56 5.66
CA ILE A 402 17.84 -1.53 6.59
C ILE A 402 19.33 -1.26 6.87
N GLY A 403 19.87 -0.15 6.37
CA GLY A 403 21.24 0.31 6.67
C GLY A 403 22.37 -0.46 5.99
N ALA A 404 22.09 -1.22 4.94
CA ALA A 404 23.09 -1.94 4.15
C ALA A 404 24.17 -1.01 3.59
N GLY A 405 25.44 -1.45 3.63
CA GLY A 405 26.60 -0.66 3.20
C GLY A 405 27.02 0.49 4.14
N ARG A 406 26.30 0.75 5.23
CA ARG A 406 26.75 1.64 6.32
C ARG A 406 27.53 0.82 7.34
N ARG A 407 28.47 1.42 8.08
CA ARG A 407 29.22 0.71 9.13
C ARG A 407 28.23 0.04 10.10
N LEU A 408 28.25 -1.29 10.15
CA LEU A 408 27.47 -2.16 11.06
C LEU A 408 27.59 -1.79 12.56
N THR A 409 28.51 -0.89 12.90
CA THR A 409 28.82 -0.36 14.22
C THR A 409 28.30 1.06 14.48
N SER A 410 27.51 1.65 13.57
CA SER A 410 26.95 2.99 13.76
C SER A 410 25.94 3.00 14.90
N LYS A 411 26.37 3.49 16.08
CA LYS A 411 25.54 3.64 17.28
C LYS A 411 24.24 4.40 17.01
N THR A 412 24.26 5.38 16.09
CA THR A 412 23.09 6.19 15.73
C THR A 412 22.00 5.41 15.00
N LEU A 413 22.36 4.41 14.19
CA LEU A 413 21.38 3.57 13.47
C LEU A 413 20.77 2.52 14.40
N ILE A 414 21.58 1.85 15.22
CA ILE A 414 21.11 0.82 16.14
C ILE A 414 20.25 1.45 17.26
N SER A 415 20.62 2.64 17.74
CA SER A 415 19.79 3.38 18.73
C SER A 415 18.43 3.83 18.19
N SER A 416 18.21 3.80 16.88
CA SER A 416 16.90 4.07 16.29
C SER A 416 15.90 2.92 16.52
N ILE A 417 16.40 1.71 16.80
CA ILE A 417 15.57 0.54 17.12
C ILE A 417 15.25 0.54 18.62
N THR A 418 14.16 1.21 18.99
CA THR A 418 13.77 1.38 20.40
C THR A 418 13.41 0.07 21.13
N LYS A 419 13.01 -0.97 20.40
CA LYS A 419 12.57 -2.26 20.97
C LYS A 419 13.71 -3.25 21.23
N LEU A 420 14.86 -3.07 20.57
CA LEU A 420 16.02 -3.95 20.70
C LEU A 420 16.73 -3.69 22.03
N VAL A 421 16.95 -4.74 22.81
CA VAL A 421 17.93 -4.73 23.90
C VAL A 421 19.18 -5.42 23.38
N ASP A 422 20.17 -4.61 23.02
CA ASP A 422 21.38 -5.09 22.36
C ASP A 422 22.34 -5.76 23.35
N ALA A 423 23.12 -6.74 22.89
CA ALA A 423 24.16 -7.37 23.68
C ALA A 423 25.25 -6.35 24.04
N THR A 424 25.75 -6.40 25.28
CA THR A 424 26.68 -5.37 25.81
C THR A 424 28.04 -5.41 25.11
N SER A 425 28.51 -6.60 24.71
CA SER A 425 29.75 -6.76 23.95
C SER A 425 29.48 -6.64 22.46
N SER A 426 30.28 -5.85 21.77
CA SER A 426 30.34 -5.77 20.30
C SER A 426 31.54 -6.53 19.70
N ARG A 427 32.40 -7.11 20.54
CA ARG A 427 33.63 -7.80 20.09
C ARG A 427 33.35 -9.28 19.84
N PRO A 428 33.87 -9.87 18.74
CA PRO A 428 33.88 -11.31 18.57
C PRO A 428 34.66 -11.95 19.71
N ASP A 429 34.09 -12.99 20.33
CA ASP A 429 34.76 -13.84 21.32
C ASP A 429 34.77 -15.27 20.74
N GLY A 430 35.92 -15.93 20.74
CA GLY A 430 36.05 -17.31 20.25
C GLY A 430 35.39 -18.34 21.15
N ARG A 431 35.07 -17.99 22.41
CA ARG A 431 34.41 -18.88 23.38
C ARG A 431 32.90 -18.70 23.46
N ASN A 432 32.38 -17.49 23.23
CA ASN A 432 30.97 -17.15 23.45
C ASN A 432 30.29 -16.69 22.16
N ILE A 433 29.27 -17.43 21.72
CA ILE A 433 28.50 -17.13 20.51
C ILE A 433 27.49 -16.01 20.80
N ARG A 434 27.58 -14.89 20.06
CA ARG A 434 26.59 -13.82 20.21
C ARG A 434 25.24 -14.29 19.67
N THR A 435 24.22 -14.27 20.52
CA THR A 435 22.89 -14.82 20.23
C THR A 435 21.84 -13.70 20.30
N LEU A 436 21.03 -13.53 19.25
CA LEU A 436 19.85 -12.66 19.32
C LEU A 436 18.64 -13.53 19.66
N ILE A 437 17.98 -13.25 20.79
CA ILE A 437 16.76 -13.92 21.21
C ILE A 437 15.56 -13.14 20.66
N ILE A 438 14.85 -13.74 19.72
CA ILE A 438 13.56 -13.25 19.24
C ILE A 438 12.48 -13.77 20.18
N THR A 439 11.63 -12.89 20.68
CA THR A 439 10.57 -13.22 21.64
C THR A 439 9.18 -12.90 21.10
N GLU A 440 8.18 -13.70 21.45
CA GLU A 440 6.77 -13.43 21.14
C GLU A 440 6.19 -12.39 22.10
N GLY A 441 6.15 -11.12 21.68
CA GLY A 441 5.66 -10.01 22.47
C GLY A 441 6.56 -9.57 23.63
N ASP A 442 6.12 -8.52 24.34
CA ASP A 442 6.89 -7.90 25.41
C ASP A 442 6.92 -8.75 26.71
N SER A 443 5.93 -9.62 26.92
CA SER A 443 5.90 -10.54 28.08
C SER A 443 7.03 -11.57 28.01
N ALA A 444 7.23 -12.20 26.86
CA ALA A 444 8.34 -13.15 26.66
C ALA A 444 9.70 -12.43 26.71
N LYS A 445 9.80 -11.19 26.20
CA LYS A 445 10.99 -10.34 26.35
C LYS A 445 11.34 -10.09 27.82
N ALA A 446 10.36 -9.76 28.66
CA ALA A 446 10.59 -9.50 30.08
C ALA A 446 11.12 -10.75 30.80
N LEU A 447 10.57 -11.94 30.49
CA LEU A 447 11.10 -13.20 31.02
C LEU A 447 12.56 -13.40 30.60
N ALA A 448 12.86 -13.31 29.30
CA ALA A 448 14.21 -13.51 28.78
C ALA A 448 15.22 -12.54 29.45
N LEU A 449 14.90 -11.25 29.52
CA LEU A 449 15.80 -10.24 30.11
C LEU A 449 16.05 -10.43 31.61
N ASN A 450 15.04 -10.86 32.36
CA ASN A 450 15.15 -11.04 33.81
C ASN A 450 15.81 -12.37 34.19
N SER A 451 15.78 -13.35 33.29
CA SER A 451 16.36 -14.67 33.52
C SER A 451 17.80 -14.81 33.05
N LEU A 452 18.25 -14.01 32.07
CA LEU A 452 19.65 -13.98 31.66
C LEU A 452 20.57 -13.47 32.78
N SER A 453 21.68 -14.16 33.02
CA SER A 453 22.73 -13.71 33.93
C SER A 453 23.48 -12.49 33.37
N SER A 454 24.17 -11.74 34.23
CA SER A 454 24.98 -10.58 33.80
C SER A 454 26.03 -10.96 32.76
N ASP A 455 26.59 -12.16 32.83
CA ASP A 455 27.55 -12.66 31.83
C ASP A 455 26.87 -13.06 30.52
N GLN A 456 25.68 -13.67 30.56
CA GLN A 456 24.92 -13.98 29.35
C GLN A 456 24.47 -12.71 28.62
N LYS A 457 24.09 -11.65 29.34
CA LYS A 457 23.74 -10.33 28.77
C LYS A 457 24.90 -9.64 28.02
N LYS A 458 26.15 -10.08 28.22
CA LYS A 458 27.28 -9.60 27.42
C LYS A 458 27.18 -10.06 25.97
N TYR A 459 26.67 -11.26 25.73
CA TYR A 459 26.64 -11.90 24.40
C TYR A 459 25.23 -12.12 23.85
N CYS A 460 24.19 -12.02 24.68
CA CYS A 460 22.79 -12.21 24.28
C CYS A 460 22.05 -10.88 24.16
N GLY A 461 21.44 -10.63 23.01
CA GLY A 461 20.48 -9.55 22.78
C GLY A 461 19.05 -10.08 22.80
N VAL A 462 18.05 -9.22 23.01
CA VAL A 462 16.63 -9.60 23.00
C VAL A 462 15.83 -8.64 22.12
N PHE A 463 15.00 -9.20 21.23
CA PHE A 463 14.14 -8.47 20.31
C PHE A 463 12.70 -9.02 20.37
N PRO A 464 11.70 -8.20 20.77
CA PRO A 464 10.31 -8.62 20.79
C PRO A 464 9.68 -8.47 19.40
N LEU A 465 8.92 -9.48 18.98
CA LEU A 465 8.07 -9.42 17.80
C LEU A 465 6.67 -8.93 18.17
N ARG A 466 6.13 -8.01 17.37
CA ARG A 466 4.73 -7.59 17.46
C ARG A 466 3.84 -8.45 16.57
N GLY A 467 3.24 -9.48 17.16
CA GLY A 467 2.27 -10.35 16.49
C GLY A 467 2.91 -11.23 15.41
N LYS A 468 2.10 -11.65 14.43
CA LYS A 468 2.51 -12.57 13.36
C LYS A 468 3.38 -11.85 12.33
N LEU A 469 4.51 -12.46 11.96
CA LEU A 469 5.39 -11.93 10.91
C LEU A 469 4.69 -11.88 9.55
N LEU A 470 5.10 -10.92 8.73
CA LEU A 470 4.70 -10.89 7.32
C LEU A 470 5.30 -12.11 6.59
N ASN A 471 4.49 -12.83 5.84
CA ASN A 471 4.97 -13.83 4.90
C ASN A 471 5.65 -13.11 3.72
N VAL A 472 6.98 -13.24 3.62
CA VAL A 472 7.82 -12.58 2.61
C VAL A 472 8.00 -13.42 1.32
N ARG A 473 7.48 -14.64 1.29
CA ARG A 473 7.57 -15.54 0.14
C ARG A 473 6.81 -14.94 -1.06
N ASN A 474 7.22 -15.29 -2.28
CA ASN A 474 6.79 -14.66 -3.54
C ASN A 474 7.21 -13.19 -3.74
N LYS A 475 8.30 -12.77 -3.08
CA LYS A 475 9.00 -11.49 -3.31
C LYS A 475 8.07 -10.28 -3.34
N ASN A 476 7.12 -10.19 -2.41
CA ASN A 476 6.29 -8.99 -2.28
C ASN A 476 7.09 -7.88 -1.55
N LEU A 477 8.18 -7.43 -2.18
CA LEU A 477 9.12 -6.42 -1.67
C LEU A 477 8.39 -5.12 -1.30
N LYS A 478 7.26 -4.81 -1.96
CA LYS A 478 6.40 -3.66 -1.64
C LYS A 478 5.79 -3.79 -0.24
N ARG A 479 5.28 -4.97 0.11
CA ARG A 479 4.76 -5.24 1.47
C ARG A 479 5.89 -5.27 2.50
N LEU A 480 7.06 -5.79 2.14
CA LEU A 480 8.23 -5.75 3.01
C LEU A 480 8.66 -4.30 3.33
N LYS A 481 8.58 -3.39 2.36
CA LYS A 481 8.85 -1.95 2.56
C LYS A 481 7.88 -1.27 3.53
N SER A 482 6.64 -1.73 3.60
CA SER A 482 5.69 -1.24 4.62
C SER A 482 5.88 -1.88 6.01
N CYS A 483 6.70 -2.94 6.13
CA CYS A 483 6.85 -3.72 7.35
C CYS A 483 8.11 -3.31 8.14
N LYS A 484 7.98 -2.26 8.95
CA LYS A 484 9.07 -1.79 9.83
C LYS A 484 9.58 -2.87 10.79
N GLU A 485 8.70 -3.78 11.24
CA GLU A 485 9.04 -4.86 12.17
C GLU A 485 10.18 -5.75 11.66
N LEU A 486 10.10 -6.18 10.39
CA LEU A 486 11.12 -6.99 9.72
C LEU A 486 12.37 -6.16 9.37
N GLN A 487 12.19 -4.91 8.94
CA GLN A 487 13.32 -4.01 8.66
C GLN A 487 14.19 -3.80 9.90
N ASP A 488 13.57 -3.53 11.05
CA ASP A 488 14.25 -3.39 12.34
C ASP A 488 14.97 -4.69 12.73
N LEU A 489 14.37 -5.86 12.48
CA LEU A 489 14.98 -7.16 12.76
C LEU A 489 16.21 -7.41 11.87
N PHE A 490 16.10 -7.13 10.57
CA PHE A 490 17.20 -7.31 9.61
C PHE A 490 18.34 -6.33 9.91
N LEU A 491 18.03 -5.09 10.26
CA LEU A 491 19.00 -4.11 10.73
C LEU A 491 19.68 -4.54 12.04
N ALA A 492 18.93 -5.12 12.99
CA ALA A 492 19.48 -5.62 14.25
C ALA A 492 20.50 -6.76 14.03
N LEU A 493 20.27 -7.61 13.03
CA LEU A 493 21.17 -8.71 12.64
C LEU A 493 22.31 -8.28 11.72
N GLY A 494 22.15 -7.16 11.00
CA GLY A 494 23.12 -6.70 10.00
C GLY A 494 22.96 -7.41 8.65
N LEU A 495 21.72 -7.75 8.28
CA LEU A 495 21.40 -8.45 7.04
C LEU A 495 21.18 -7.47 5.88
N GLU A 496 21.65 -7.85 4.69
CA GLU A 496 21.54 -7.08 3.45
C GLU A 496 20.80 -7.93 2.40
N LEU A 497 19.78 -7.36 1.75
CA LEU A 497 19.01 -8.06 0.73
C LEU A 497 19.86 -8.28 -0.52
N GLY A 498 19.83 -9.51 -1.04
CA GLY A 498 20.59 -9.91 -2.23
C GLY A 498 22.05 -10.31 -1.97
N LYS A 499 22.53 -10.21 -0.72
CA LYS A 499 23.87 -10.69 -0.33
C LYS A 499 23.82 -12.16 0.05
N GLU A 500 24.77 -12.95 -0.47
CA GLU A 500 24.99 -14.33 -0.05
C GLU A 500 25.98 -14.39 1.11
N TYR A 501 25.57 -14.98 2.23
CA TYR A 501 26.39 -15.09 3.43
C TYR A 501 27.00 -16.48 3.54
N GLN A 502 28.33 -16.56 3.58
CA GLN A 502 29.03 -17.83 3.77
C GLN A 502 29.23 -18.13 5.25
N SER A 503 29.54 -17.11 6.06
CA SER A 503 29.79 -17.25 7.50
C SER A 503 28.91 -16.29 8.34
N PRO A 504 28.37 -16.73 9.50
CA PRO A 504 27.67 -15.90 10.46
C PRO A 504 28.58 -14.86 11.13
N ALA A 505 29.92 -14.99 10.97
CA ALA A 505 30.87 -14.01 11.46
C ALA A 505 30.72 -12.64 10.78
N GLU A 506 30.11 -12.58 9.60
CA GLU A 506 29.79 -11.34 8.89
C GLU A 506 28.61 -10.57 9.51
N LEU A 507 27.80 -11.24 10.34
CA LEU A 507 26.60 -10.70 10.98
C LEU A 507 26.89 -10.18 12.38
N ARG A 508 26.00 -9.33 12.91
CA ARG A 508 26.12 -8.82 14.29
C ARG A 508 25.96 -9.92 15.33
N TYR A 509 25.12 -10.92 15.03
CA TYR A 509 24.83 -12.07 15.86
C TYR A 509 25.07 -13.36 15.07
N GLN A 510 25.79 -14.31 15.68
CA GLN A 510 26.15 -15.58 15.06
C GLN A 510 25.05 -16.64 15.22
N ARG A 511 24.04 -16.38 16.05
CA ARG A 511 22.88 -17.25 16.26
C ARG A 511 21.61 -16.45 16.48
N LEU A 512 20.52 -16.93 15.90
CA LEU A 512 19.16 -16.47 16.12
C LEU A 512 18.40 -17.50 16.95
N LEU A 513 18.03 -17.16 18.18
CA LEU A 513 17.25 -18.01 19.07
C LEU A 513 15.79 -17.56 19.06
N VAL A 514 14.89 -18.40 18.56
CA VAL A 514 13.45 -18.13 18.50
C VAL A 514 12.79 -18.69 19.75
N MET A 515 12.24 -17.80 20.57
CA MET A 515 11.60 -18.09 21.85
C MET A 515 10.15 -17.60 21.79
N THR A 516 9.25 -18.52 21.41
CA THR A 516 7.81 -18.28 21.31
C THR A 516 7.07 -19.03 22.41
N ASP A 517 5.79 -18.73 22.58
CA ASP A 517 4.93 -19.53 23.42
C ASP A 517 4.81 -20.95 22.83
N GLN A 518 4.64 -21.95 23.69
CA GLN A 518 4.58 -23.36 23.28
C GLN A 518 3.14 -23.75 22.91
N ASP A 519 2.53 -22.94 22.06
CA ASP A 519 1.19 -23.12 21.53
C ASP A 519 1.18 -23.18 19.99
N ALA A 520 -0.02 -23.24 19.41
CA ALA A 520 -0.19 -23.29 17.96
C ALA A 520 0.29 -21.99 17.28
N ASP A 521 0.05 -20.82 17.87
CA ASP A 521 0.41 -19.54 17.25
C ASP A 521 1.93 -19.29 17.31
N GLY A 522 2.59 -19.69 18.38
CA GLY A 522 4.05 -19.72 18.48
C GLY A 522 4.68 -20.63 17.43
N SER A 523 4.10 -21.81 17.18
CA SER A 523 4.54 -22.70 16.09
C SER A 523 4.46 -22.03 14.71
N HIS A 524 3.43 -21.22 14.46
CA HIS A 524 3.31 -20.43 13.23
C HIS A 524 4.36 -19.32 13.15
N ILE A 525 4.66 -18.63 14.25
CA ILE A 525 5.72 -17.60 14.30
C ILE A 525 7.08 -18.23 13.97
N LYS A 526 7.40 -19.40 14.56
CA LYS A 526 8.61 -20.18 14.22
C LYS A 526 8.66 -20.44 12.71
N GLY A 527 7.56 -20.91 12.13
CA GLY A 527 7.46 -21.18 10.70
C GLY A 527 7.65 -19.94 9.82
N LEU A 528 7.07 -18.81 10.19
CA LEU A 528 7.23 -17.55 9.46
C LEU A 528 8.65 -16.98 9.53
N VAL A 529 9.32 -17.12 10.69
CA VAL A 529 10.75 -16.75 10.82
C VAL A 529 11.59 -17.63 9.91
N ILE A 530 11.43 -18.97 9.99
CA ILE A 530 12.16 -19.92 9.13
C ILE A 530 11.95 -19.58 7.66
N ASN A 531 10.68 -19.39 7.26
CA ASN A 531 10.30 -19.02 5.90
C ASN A 531 10.93 -17.69 5.44
N ALA A 532 11.00 -16.68 6.32
CA ALA A 532 11.57 -15.39 5.95
C ALA A 532 13.07 -15.46 5.66
N PHE A 533 13.81 -16.17 6.52
CA PHE A 533 15.25 -16.34 6.33
C PHE A 533 15.57 -17.28 5.18
N GLU A 534 14.80 -18.35 5.01
CA GLU A 534 14.98 -19.28 3.89
C GLU A 534 14.64 -18.64 2.54
N SER A 535 13.60 -17.79 2.47
CA SER A 535 13.22 -17.10 1.23
C SER A 535 14.15 -15.95 0.84
N LEU A 536 14.79 -15.27 1.80
CA LEU A 536 15.63 -14.09 1.55
C LEU A 536 17.14 -14.42 1.55
N TRP A 537 17.57 -15.36 2.40
CA TRP A 537 18.96 -15.77 2.58
C TRP A 537 19.09 -17.30 2.73
N PRO A 538 18.71 -18.10 1.70
CA PRO A 538 18.74 -19.56 1.79
C PRO A 538 20.15 -20.11 2.11
N THR A 539 21.19 -19.52 1.51
CA THR A 539 22.59 -19.94 1.71
C THR A 539 23.07 -19.79 3.16
N LEU A 540 22.57 -18.78 3.89
CA LEU A 540 22.90 -18.58 5.30
C LEU A 540 22.48 -19.78 6.15
N LEU A 541 21.26 -20.30 5.93
CA LEU A 541 20.73 -21.42 6.71
C LEU A 541 21.32 -22.77 6.28
N GLN A 542 21.57 -22.96 4.98
CA GLN A 542 22.14 -24.19 4.43
C GLN A 542 23.59 -24.41 4.86
N ASN A 543 24.41 -23.35 4.83
CA ASN A 543 25.84 -23.45 5.15
C ASN A 543 26.11 -23.45 6.66
N ASN A 544 25.14 -23.03 7.48
CA ASN A 544 25.32 -22.85 8.92
C ASN A 544 24.21 -23.52 9.73
N PRO A 545 24.24 -24.86 9.88
CA PRO A 545 23.29 -25.60 10.70
C PRO A 545 23.25 -25.05 12.12
N GLY A 546 22.05 -24.78 12.63
CA GLY A 546 21.83 -24.21 13.95
C GLY A 546 21.95 -22.68 14.04
N TYR A 547 22.16 -21.96 12.93
CA TYR A 547 22.05 -20.49 12.92
C TYR A 547 20.69 -20.05 13.47
N ILE A 548 19.60 -20.67 13.01
CA ILE A 548 18.31 -20.61 13.69
C ILE A 548 18.24 -21.75 14.71
N SER A 549 17.94 -21.39 15.95
CA SER A 549 17.73 -22.31 17.06
C SER A 549 16.37 -22.02 17.69
N LEU A 550 15.65 -23.04 18.11
CA LEU A 550 14.33 -22.92 18.74
C LEU A 550 14.47 -23.21 20.24
N PHE A 551 13.89 -22.35 21.07
CA PHE A 551 13.85 -22.55 22.52
C PHE A 551 12.56 -23.29 22.92
N SER A 552 12.68 -24.41 23.62
CA SER A 552 11.55 -25.22 24.07
C SER A 552 11.37 -25.12 25.57
N THR A 553 10.19 -24.70 26.02
CA THR A 553 9.80 -24.73 27.44
C THR A 553 8.91 -25.94 27.75
N PRO A 554 8.78 -26.33 29.04
CA PRO A 554 7.80 -27.32 29.46
C PRO A 554 6.36 -26.84 29.20
N ILE A 555 5.46 -27.78 28.86
CA ILE A 555 4.02 -27.53 28.62
C ILE A 555 3.22 -27.78 29.90
N VAL A 556 3.59 -28.79 30.68
CA VAL A 556 2.92 -29.15 31.94
C VAL A 556 3.98 -29.39 33.00
N LYS A 557 3.83 -28.80 34.19
CA LYS A 557 4.55 -29.28 35.38
C LYS A 557 3.55 -29.82 36.38
N ILE A 558 3.78 -31.03 36.87
CA ILE A 558 2.99 -31.62 37.93
C ILE A 558 3.74 -31.55 39.25
N LYS A 559 3.00 -31.41 40.34
CA LYS A 559 3.47 -31.67 41.70
C LYS A 559 2.70 -32.85 42.25
N VAL A 560 3.40 -33.94 42.50
CA VAL A 560 2.83 -35.15 43.11
C VAL A 560 2.53 -34.88 44.59
N SER A 561 1.36 -35.30 45.06
CA SER A 561 0.97 -35.12 46.47
C SER A 561 1.60 -36.25 47.31
N GLY A 562 2.60 -35.95 48.15
CA GLY A 562 3.32 -36.94 48.96
C GLY A 562 4.59 -36.42 49.64
N LYS A 563 5.38 -37.31 50.26
CA LYS A 563 6.62 -36.99 51.04
C LYS A 563 7.77 -36.41 50.20
N SER A 564 7.84 -36.70 48.89
CA SER A 564 8.77 -36.02 47.97
C SER A 564 8.01 -34.95 47.17
N LYS A 565 8.37 -33.69 47.38
CA LYS A 565 7.84 -32.54 46.62
C LYS A 565 8.58 -32.37 45.27
N GLU A 566 8.81 -33.45 44.55
CA GLU A 566 9.45 -33.36 43.23
C GLU A 566 8.44 -32.85 42.20
N ALA A 567 8.85 -31.80 41.47
CA ALA A 567 8.08 -31.26 40.35
C ALA A 567 8.55 -31.94 39.06
N ILE A 568 7.65 -32.64 38.37
CA ILE A 568 7.97 -33.31 37.10
C ILE A 568 7.52 -32.40 35.96
N ALA A 569 8.45 -32.04 35.08
CA ALA A 569 8.20 -31.19 33.93
C ALA A 569 8.06 -32.04 32.66
N PHE A 570 6.96 -31.85 31.93
CA PHE A 570 6.67 -32.49 30.66
C PHE A 570 6.74 -31.47 29.52
N HIS A 571 7.43 -31.84 28.45
CA HIS A 571 7.56 -31.02 27.23
C HIS A 571 6.54 -31.42 26.14
N SER A 572 5.73 -32.44 26.39
CA SER A 572 4.63 -32.86 25.52
C SER A 572 3.43 -33.33 26.33
N PHE A 573 2.21 -33.09 25.82
CA PHE A 573 1.00 -33.69 26.38
C PHE A 573 1.01 -35.21 26.26
N ARG A 574 1.70 -35.76 25.25
CA ARG A 574 1.86 -37.21 25.06
C ARG A 574 2.56 -37.85 26.26
N ASP A 575 3.68 -37.29 26.68
CA ASP A 575 4.48 -37.83 27.79
C ASP A 575 3.71 -37.65 29.11
N PHE A 576 3.00 -36.54 29.27
CA PHE A 576 2.10 -36.32 30.40
C PHE A 576 0.94 -37.34 30.46
N HIS A 577 0.23 -37.56 29.36
CA HIS A 577 -0.87 -38.54 29.29
C HIS A 577 -0.38 -39.98 29.43
N ARG A 578 0.83 -40.29 28.94
CA ARG A 578 1.48 -41.59 29.18
C ARG A 578 1.79 -41.78 30.66
N TRP A 579 2.29 -40.73 31.32
CA TRP A 579 2.54 -40.75 32.76
C TRP A 579 1.25 -40.90 33.57
N GLN A 580 0.17 -40.17 33.22
CA GLN A 580 -1.15 -40.30 33.87
C GLN A 580 -1.71 -41.73 33.75
N ARG A 581 -1.66 -42.31 32.54
CA ARG A 581 -2.13 -43.70 32.31
C ARG A 581 -1.32 -44.73 33.07
N ALA A 582 -0.01 -44.50 33.23
CA ALA A 582 0.86 -45.37 34.02
C ALA A 582 0.66 -45.21 35.53
N HIS A 583 0.05 -44.11 36.00
CA HIS A 583 -0.12 -43.79 37.42
C HIS A 583 -1.55 -43.30 37.73
N PRO A 584 -2.59 -44.13 37.55
CA PRO A 584 -3.99 -43.72 37.71
C PRO A 584 -4.36 -43.32 39.15
N ASP A 585 -3.71 -43.92 40.14
CA ASP A 585 -4.03 -43.71 41.58
C ASP A 585 -3.24 -42.55 42.22
N VAL A 586 -2.30 -41.93 41.49
CA VAL A 586 -1.45 -40.86 42.02
C VAL A 586 -2.20 -39.53 41.97
N ARG A 587 -2.42 -38.91 43.12
CA ARG A 587 -2.95 -37.54 43.19
C ARG A 587 -1.84 -36.53 42.89
N TYR A 588 -2.05 -35.71 41.86
CA TYR A 588 -1.13 -34.62 41.50
C TYR A 588 -1.91 -33.32 41.29
N THR A 589 -1.18 -32.21 41.38
CA THR A 589 -1.64 -30.90 40.94
C THR A 589 -0.87 -30.55 39.67
N ALA A 590 -1.57 -30.33 38.56
CA ALA A 590 -0.99 -29.95 37.28
C ALA A 590 -1.04 -28.43 37.10
N LYS A 591 0.09 -27.84 36.70
CA LYS A 591 0.18 -26.47 36.23
C LYS A 591 0.50 -26.49 34.74
N TYR A 592 -0.40 -25.95 33.94
CA TYR A 592 -0.27 -25.85 32.49
C TYR A 592 0.41 -24.51 32.12
N TYR A 593 1.43 -24.57 31.28
CA TYR A 593 2.23 -23.42 30.83
C TYR A 593 1.83 -23.08 29.40
N LYS A 594 1.04 -22.01 29.24
CA LYS A 594 0.51 -21.57 27.94
C LYS A 594 1.47 -20.63 27.23
N GLY A 595 1.87 -19.57 27.94
CA GLY A 595 2.84 -18.60 27.46
C GLY A 595 4.03 -18.46 28.38
N LEU A 596 5.13 -17.97 27.84
CA LEU A 596 6.38 -17.72 28.57
C LEU A 596 6.16 -16.75 29.74
N GLY A 597 5.19 -15.83 29.64
CA GLY A 597 4.80 -14.94 30.74
C GLY A 597 4.23 -15.65 31.99
N THR A 598 3.83 -16.93 31.89
CA THR A 598 3.30 -17.70 33.05
C THR A 598 4.38 -18.34 33.92
N SER A 599 5.61 -18.40 33.41
CA SER A 599 6.78 -18.86 34.15
C SER A 599 7.29 -17.77 35.09
N THR A 600 7.64 -18.16 36.30
CA THR A 600 8.28 -17.23 37.24
C THR A 600 9.71 -16.93 36.80
N THR A 601 10.28 -15.80 37.25
CA THR A 601 11.69 -15.49 36.95
C THR A 601 12.66 -16.55 37.49
N ALA A 602 12.31 -17.21 38.60
CA ALA A 602 13.10 -18.31 39.16
C ALA A 602 13.14 -19.52 38.19
N GLU A 603 12.00 -19.90 37.63
CA GLU A 603 11.92 -20.95 36.60
C GLU A 603 12.62 -20.54 35.32
N GLY A 604 12.47 -19.26 34.91
CA GLY A 604 13.23 -18.75 33.78
C GLY A 604 14.73 -18.85 34.00
N LYS A 605 15.24 -18.51 35.20
CA LYS A 605 16.67 -18.68 35.53
C LYS A 605 17.09 -20.14 35.45
N GLU A 606 16.24 -21.09 35.86
CA GLU A 606 16.49 -22.54 35.67
C GLU A 606 16.59 -22.90 34.18
N TYR A 607 15.71 -22.36 33.32
CA TYR A 607 15.74 -22.61 31.89
C TYR A 607 16.99 -22.06 31.18
N PHE A 608 17.51 -20.93 31.65
CA PHE A 608 18.71 -20.28 31.10
C PHE A 608 20.01 -20.69 31.79
N ALA A 609 19.97 -21.36 32.95
CA ALA A 609 21.15 -21.89 33.63
C ALA A 609 21.87 -22.92 32.76
N ASP A 610 21.11 -23.79 32.10
CA ASP A 610 21.59 -24.69 31.05
C ASP A 610 20.76 -24.45 29.78
N MET A 611 21.14 -23.39 29.05
CA MET A 611 20.41 -22.96 27.87
C MET A 611 20.45 -24.00 26.74
N ASP A 612 21.54 -24.76 26.59
CA ASP A 612 21.68 -25.77 25.54
C ASP A 612 20.75 -26.97 25.76
N LYS A 613 20.39 -27.28 27.02
CA LYS A 613 19.37 -28.30 27.31
C LYS A 613 18.00 -27.96 26.71
N ASN A 614 17.65 -26.69 26.56
CA ASN A 614 16.33 -26.28 26.06
C ASN A 614 16.33 -25.84 24.59
N ILE A 615 17.46 -25.97 23.89
CA ILE A 615 17.60 -25.56 22.49
C ILE A 615 17.47 -26.76 21.54
N MET A 616 16.72 -26.55 20.45
CA MET A 616 16.78 -27.39 19.25
C MET A 616 17.39 -26.60 18.09
N ARG A 617 18.42 -27.15 17.46
CA ARG A 617 19.16 -26.52 16.35
C ARG A 617 18.53 -26.91 15.01
N LEU A 618 18.16 -25.92 14.20
CA LEU A 618 17.53 -26.14 12.90
C LEU A 618 18.58 -26.52 11.84
N THR A 619 18.30 -27.57 11.07
CA THR A 619 19.07 -27.97 9.90
C THR A 619 18.19 -27.84 8.66
N VAL A 620 18.73 -27.19 7.62
CA VAL A 620 18.02 -26.88 6.36
C VAL A 620 18.79 -27.44 5.18
N ASP A 621 18.16 -28.31 4.39
CA ASP A 621 18.70 -28.83 3.13
C ASP A 621 18.20 -28.00 1.93
N ALA A 622 18.94 -28.02 0.81
CA ALA A 622 18.52 -27.33 -0.42
C ALA A 622 17.16 -27.82 -0.98
N LYS A 623 16.80 -29.09 -0.73
CA LYS A 623 15.51 -29.67 -1.15
C LYS A 623 14.32 -29.16 -0.33
N ASP A 624 14.56 -28.61 0.86
CA ASP A 624 13.51 -28.20 1.79
C ASP A 624 12.77 -26.93 1.31
N HIS A 625 13.39 -26.16 0.40
CA HIS A 625 12.77 -25.00 -0.25
C HIS A 625 11.37 -25.31 -0.79
N ARG A 626 11.24 -26.44 -1.52
CA ARG A 626 9.97 -26.86 -2.11
C ARG A 626 8.91 -27.18 -1.05
N LEU A 627 9.31 -27.75 0.08
CA LEU A 627 8.37 -28.05 1.16
C LEU A 627 7.87 -26.77 1.83
N LEU A 628 8.74 -25.78 2.01
CA LEU A 628 8.35 -24.47 2.54
C LEU A 628 7.51 -23.67 1.53
N ASP A 629 7.77 -23.79 0.22
CA ASP A 629 6.87 -23.28 -0.84
C ASP A 629 5.47 -23.88 -0.65
N SER A 630 5.37 -25.21 -0.55
CA SER A 630 4.08 -25.88 -0.39
C SER A 630 3.30 -25.42 0.85
N VAL A 631 4.00 -25.05 1.94
CA VAL A 631 3.38 -24.56 3.18
C VAL A 631 2.99 -23.07 3.10
N PHE A 632 3.87 -22.20 2.58
CA PHE A 632 3.74 -20.74 2.69
C PHE A 632 3.37 -20.03 1.38
N ASP A 633 3.45 -20.67 0.22
CA ASP A 633 3.00 -20.08 -1.04
C ASP A 633 1.47 -20.05 -1.11
N ALA A 634 0.91 -18.88 -1.39
CA ALA A 634 -0.53 -18.71 -1.59
C ALA A 634 -1.10 -19.60 -2.71
N ALA A 635 -0.28 -19.97 -3.71
CA ALA A 635 -0.71 -20.81 -4.85
C ALA A 635 -0.90 -22.31 -4.48
N GLU A 636 -0.16 -22.81 -3.49
CA GLU A 636 -0.08 -24.25 -3.14
C GLU A 636 -1.23 -24.71 -2.22
N VAL A 637 -2.46 -24.30 -2.53
CA VAL A 637 -3.65 -24.61 -1.71
C VAL A 637 -3.97 -26.10 -1.71
N GLU A 638 -3.93 -26.76 -2.86
CA GLU A 638 -4.32 -28.17 -2.99
C GLU A 638 -3.36 -29.10 -2.25
N TRP A 639 -2.05 -28.83 -2.29
CA TRP A 639 -1.07 -29.58 -1.51
C TRP A 639 -1.36 -29.49 -0.01
N ARG A 640 -1.67 -28.28 0.51
CA ARG A 640 -2.01 -28.11 1.92
C ARG A 640 -3.24 -28.92 2.32
N LYS A 641 -4.29 -28.92 1.49
CA LYS A 641 -5.51 -29.71 1.72
C LYS A 641 -5.19 -31.21 1.81
N GLU A 642 -4.40 -31.73 0.87
CA GLU A 642 -3.99 -33.14 0.86
C GLU A 642 -3.14 -33.48 2.09
N TRP A 643 -2.16 -32.63 2.41
CA TRP A 643 -1.28 -32.79 3.56
C TRP A 643 -2.06 -32.87 4.89
N MET A 644 -3.01 -31.97 5.11
CA MET A 644 -3.84 -31.99 6.32
C MET A 644 -4.82 -33.15 6.35
N THR A 645 -5.35 -33.57 5.19
CA THR A 645 -6.25 -34.74 5.12
C THR A 645 -5.51 -36.01 5.54
N LYS A 646 -4.26 -36.18 5.07
CA LYS A 646 -3.37 -37.26 5.51
C LYS A 646 -3.05 -37.14 7.00
N ALA A 647 -2.73 -35.94 7.49
CA ALA A 647 -2.45 -35.71 8.91
C ALA A 647 -3.64 -36.01 9.83
N ASN A 648 -4.86 -35.66 9.43
CA ASN A 648 -6.09 -35.97 10.17
C ASN A 648 -6.35 -37.48 10.33
N ALA A 649 -5.84 -38.31 9.40
CA ALA A 649 -5.92 -39.76 9.51
C ALA A 649 -4.98 -40.33 10.59
N PHE A 650 -3.95 -39.58 11.00
CA PHE A 650 -3.09 -39.92 12.12
C PHE A 650 -3.68 -39.35 13.41
N GLN A 651 -4.79 -39.94 13.87
CA GLN A 651 -5.29 -39.71 15.23
C GLN A 651 -4.27 -40.29 16.23
N GLY A 652 -3.40 -39.40 16.74
CA GLY A 652 -2.44 -39.71 17.78
C GLY A 652 -1.01 -39.92 17.27
N GLU A 653 -0.04 -39.36 18.00
CA GLU A 653 1.40 -39.66 17.96
C GLU A 653 2.35 -38.85 17.08
N ILE A 654 1.90 -37.80 16.38
CA ILE A 654 2.83 -36.90 15.69
C ILE A 654 3.37 -35.84 16.66
N ASP A 655 4.55 -36.07 17.24
CA ASP A 655 5.28 -35.08 18.05
C ASP A 655 6.79 -35.11 17.74
N ILE A 656 7.48 -34.01 18.03
CA ILE A 656 8.93 -33.89 17.85
C ILE A 656 9.65 -34.61 18.99
N ASP A 657 10.63 -35.44 18.63
CA ASP A 657 11.56 -36.03 19.57
C ASP A 657 12.63 -35.00 19.99
N ARG A 658 12.34 -34.28 21.08
CA ARG A 658 13.19 -33.21 21.63
C ARG A 658 14.51 -33.73 22.24
N SER A 659 14.70 -35.05 22.35
CA SER A 659 15.96 -35.63 22.84
C SER A 659 17.12 -35.46 21.83
N LYS A 660 16.82 -35.40 20.53
CA LYS A 660 17.81 -35.33 19.45
C LYS A 660 18.57 -34.01 19.35
N LYS A 661 18.07 -32.92 19.98
CA LYS A 661 18.62 -31.55 19.94
C LYS A 661 18.78 -30.92 18.55
N THR A 662 18.48 -31.64 17.48
CA THR A 662 18.43 -31.17 16.10
C THR A 662 17.02 -31.29 15.57
N LEU A 663 16.64 -30.37 14.68
CA LEU A 663 15.32 -30.34 14.03
C LEU A 663 15.49 -30.09 12.54
N THR A 664 14.93 -30.97 11.72
CA THR A 664 14.91 -30.79 10.25
C THR A 664 13.63 -30.08 9.81
N ILE A 665 13.65 -29.41 8.65
CA ILE A 665 12.45 -28.76 8.09
C ILE A 665 11.28 -29.74 7.91
N PRO A 666 11.46 -30.97 7.36
CA PRO A 666 10.37 -31.92 7.25
C PRO A 666 9.77 -32.32 8.60
N GLU A 667 10.59 -32.48 9.63
CA GLU A 667 10.09 -32.77 10.98
C GLU A 667 9.33 -31.59 11.57
N PHE A 668 9.84 -30.37 11.43
CA PHE A 668 9.14 -29.17 11.87
C PHE A 668 7.77 -29.03 11.17
N VAL A 669 7.74 -29.16 9.83
CA VAL A 669 6.51 -29.04 9.04
C VAL A 669 5.53 -30.14 9.44
N HIS A 670 5.92 -31.40 9.32
CA HIS A 670 4.98 -32.50 9.49
C HIS A 670 4.64 -32.84 10.94
N LYS A 671 5.43 -32.39 11.94
CA LYS A 671 5.21 -32.72 13.36
C LYS A 671 4.86 -31.55 14.28
N GLU A 672 5.12 -30.30 13.90
CA GLU A 672 4.78 -29.12 14.72
C GLU A 672 3.86 -28.15 13.97
N MET A 673 4.22 -27.74 12.75
CA MET A 673 3.41 -26.84 11.93
C MET A 673 2.03 -27.41 11.58
N VAL A 674 1.92 -28.74 11.46
CA VAL A 674 0.64 -29.42 11.23
C VAL A 674 -0.38 -29.15 12.33
N HIS A 675 0.06 -29.08 13.59
CA HIS A 675 -0.82 -28.79 14.73
C HIS A 675 -1.39 -27.39 14.64
N PHE A 676 -0.57 -26.42 14.23
CA PHE A 676 -1.05 -25.06 13.95
C PHE A 676 -2.09 -25.05 12.83
N ALA A 677 -1.85 -25.76 11.73
CA ALA A 677 -2.79 -25.81 10.61
C ALA A 677 -4.14 -26.41 11.03
N LEU A 678 -4.13 -27.51 11.78
CA LEU A 678 -5.34 -28.18 12.28
C LEU A 678 -6.11 -27.32 13.29
N VAL A 679 -5.41 -26.77 14.29
CA VAL A 679 -6.01 -25.87 15.30
C VAL A 679 -6.52 -24.58 14.66
N GLY A 680 -5.78 -24.02 13.70
CA GLY A 680 -6.20 -22.86 12.92
C GLY A 680 -7.48 -23.11 12.15
N ASN A 681 -7.61 -24.27 11.51
CA ASN A 681 -8.85 -24.69 10.85
C ASN A 681 -10.00 -24.88 11.85
N ALA A 682 -9.77 -25.54 12.98
CA ALA A 682 -10.77 -25.73 14.03
C ALA A 682 -11.31 -24.39 14.57
N ARG A 683 -10.46 -23.36 14.69
CA ARG A 683 -10.87 -22.02 15.11
C ARG A 683 -11.62 -21.24 14.03
N ALA A 684 -11.32 -21.48 12.75
CA ALA A 684 -11.83 -20.69 11.64
C ALA A 684 -13.13 -21.24 11.02
N ILE A 685 -13.29 -22.57 10.99
CA ILE A 685 -14.34 -23.29 10.26
C ILE A 685 -15.40 -23.79 11.25
N PRO A 686 -16.70 -23.59 10.98
CA PRO A 686 -17.78 -24.03 11.86
C PRO A 686 -17.99 -25.54 11.78
N HIS A 687 -18.62 -26.08 12.82
CA HIS A 687 -19.13 -27.44 12.79
C HIS A 687 -20.49 -27.49 12.08
N CYS A 688 -20.74 -28.53 11.27
CA CYS A 688 -21.94 -28.60 10.42
C CYS A 688 -23.26 -28.67 11.21
N VAL A 689 -23.24 -29.25 12.42
CA VAL A 689 -24.46 -29.47 13.23
C VAL A 689 -24.93 -28.19 13.94
N ASP A 690 -24.07 -27.52 14.70
CA ASP A 690 -24.44 -26.29 15.42
C ASP A 690 -24.12 -25.01 14.65
N GLY A 691 -23.32 -25.07 13.60
CA GLY A 691 -22.86 -23.90 12.86
C GLY A 691 -21.92 -22.99 13.66
N LEU A 692 -21.41 -23.45 14.81
CA LEU A 692 -20.58 -22.64 15.70
C LEU A 692 -19.10 -23.00 15.59
N LYS A 693 -18.27 -21.99 15.81
CA LYS A 693 -16.83 -22.13 16.05
C LYS A 693 -16.56 -22.34 17.55
N PRO A 694 -15.41 -22.91 17.95
CA PRO A 694 -15.11 -23.17 19.35
C PRO A 694 -15.28 -21.96 20.28
N SER A 695 -14.84 -20.76 19.88
CA SER A 695 -15.00 -19.53 20.67
C SER A 695 -16.48 -19.18 20.90
N GLN A 696 -17.31 -19.28 19.86
CA GLN A 696 -18.75 -19.05 19.96
C GLN A 696 -19.43 -20.10 20.85
N ARG A 697 -18.96 -21.35 20.79
CA ARG A 697 -19.47 -22.45 21.61
C ARG A 697 -19.14 -22.27 23.09
N LYS A 698 -17.91 -21.88 23.42
CA LYS A 698 -17.49 -21.56 24.80
C LYS A 698 -18.29 -20.39 25.38
N ILE A 699 -18.54 -19.34 24.59
CA ILE A 699 -19.41 -18.22 24.98
C ILE A 699 -20.82 -18.72 25.29
N LEU A 700 -21.42 -19.47 24.37
CA LEU A 700 -22.78 -19.99 24.55
C LEU A 700 -22.87 -20.90 25.77
N TRP A 701 -21.90 -21.80 25.94
CA TRP A 701 -21.85 -22.72 27.07
C TRP A 701 -21.78 -22.01 28.42
N ALA A 702 -20.89 -21.03 28.55
CA ALA A 702 -20.77 -20.23 29.77
C ALA A 702 -22.05 -19.42 30.05
N MET A 703 -22.68 -18.88 29.01
CA MET A 703 -23.93 -18.13 29.14
C MET A 703 -25.13 -19.02 29.50
N LEU A 704 -25.19 -20.26 29.00
CA LEU A 704 -26.27 -21.21 29.32
C LEU A 704 -26.20 -21.73 30.76
N ARG A 705 -24.98 -21.84 31.33
CA ARG A 705 -24.76 -22.23 32.73
C ARG A 705 -25.01 -21.11 33.72
N ARG A 706 -24.96 -19.85 33.27
CA ARG A 706 -25.16 -18.70 34.13
C ARG A 706 -26.63 -18.58 34.55
N HIS A 707 -26.89 -18.56 35.85
CA HIS A 707 -28.26 -18.47 36.39
C HIS A 707 -28.88 -17.07 36.30
N SER A 708 -28.08 -16.02 36.10
CA SER A 708 -28.58 -14.65 36.00
C SER A 708 -29.10 -14.34 34.59
N SER A 709 -30.32 -13.81 34.52
CA SER A 709 -30.95 -13.31 33.30
C SER A 709 -30.63 -11.83 33.02
N GLU A 710 -29.92 -11.17 33.94
CA GLU A 710 -29.57 -9.76 33.82
C GLU A 710 -28.44 -9.53 32.81
N ALA A 711 -28.48 -8.38 32.14
CA ALA A 711 -27.44 -7.98 31.23
C ALA A 711 -26.14 -7.64 31.97
N SER A 712 -25.01 -7.95 31.35
CA SER A 712 -23.69 -7.68 31.92
C SER A 712 -22.80 -7.00 30.91
N LYS A 713 -21.89 -6.16 31.39
CA LYS A 713 -20.91 -5.50 30.53
C LYS A 713 -20.10 -6.55 29.79
N VAL A 714 -19.89 -6.37 28.48
CA VAL A 714 -19.15 -7.33 27.67
C VAL A 714 -17.73 -7.56 28.21
N ALA A 715 -17.07 -6.50 28.72
CA ALA A 715 -15.76 -6.62 29.35
C ALA A 715 -15.75 -7.46 30.65
N GLN A 716 -16.80 -7.39 31.47
CA GLN A 716 -16.90 -8.24 32.67
C GLN A 716 -17.27 -9.67 32.30
N LEU A 717 -18.14 -9.81 31.30
CA LEU A 717 -18.58 -11.09 30.80
C LEU A 717 -17.42 -11.88 30.17
N SER A 718 -16.50 -11.22 29.46
CA SER A 718 -15.33 -11.89 28.90
C SER A 718 -14.42 -12.49 29.98
N GLY A 719 -14.24 -11.78 31.11
CA GLY A 719 -13.48 -12.30 32.25
C GLY A 719 -14.11 -13.57 32.83
N TYR A 720 -15.43 -13.53 33.08
CA TYR A 720 -16.18 -14.71 33.55
C TYR A 720 -16.07 -15.89 32.58
N ILE A 721 -16.33 -15.67 31.29
CA ILE A 721 -16.27 -16.74 30.27
C ILE A 721 -14.85 -17.31 30.21
N SER A 722 -13.82 -16.46 30.27
CA SER A 722 -12.44 -16.91 30.23
C SER A 722 -12.09 -17.81 31.40
N GLU A 723 -12.59 -17.49 32.60
CA GLU A 723 -12.41 -18.28 33.82
C GLU A 723 -13.08 -19.66 33.71
N VAL A 724 -14.37 -19.70 33.35
CA VAL A 724 -15.14 -20.97 33.41
C VAL A 724 -14.92 -21.90 32.23
N SER A 725 -14.62 -21.36 31.04
CA SER A 725 -14.50 -22.16 29.80
C SER A 725 -13.06 -22.53 29.45
N ALA A 726 -12.12 -22.24 30.34
CA ALA A 726 -10.70 -22.35 30.11
C ALA A 726 -10.30 -21.68 28.78
N PHE A 727 -10.77 -20.45 28.50
CA PHE A 727 -10.44 -19.79 27.23
C PHE A 727 -8.96 -19.34 27.23
N HIS A 728 -8.17 -19.81 26.28
CA HIS A 728 -6.71 -19.61 26.28
C HIS A 728 -6.23 -18.39 25.48
N HIS A 729 -7.12 -17.71 24.75
CA HIS A 729 -6.77 -16.55 23.93
C HIS A 729 -7.07 -15.24 24.64
N GLY A 730 -6.49 -14.15 24.14
CA GLY A 730 -6.71 -12.83 24.71
C GLY A 730 -8.20 -12.46 24.75
N GLU A 731 -8.62 -11.84 25.87
CA GLU A 731 -10.00 -11.43 26.09
C GLU A 731 -10.55 -10.50 24.99
N ALA A 732 -9.69 -9.73 24.31
CA ALA A 732 -10.11 -8.88 23.20
C ALA A 732 -10.78 -9.67 22.07
N SER A 733 -10.24 -10.84 21.71
CA SER A 733 -10.84 -11.72 20.69
C SER A 733 -12.17 -12.30 21.15
N LEU A 734 -12.27 -12.60 22.45
CA LEU A 734 -13.50 -13.08 23.08
C LEU A 734 -14.58 -11.99 23.08
N GLN A 735 -14.23 -10.77 23.49
CA GLN A 735 -15.10 -9.60 23.47
C GLN A 735 -15.61 -9.30 22.06
N GLU A 736 -14.74 -9.33 21.04
CA GLU A 736 -15.13 -9.15 19.64
C GLU A 736 -16.08 -10.26 19.16
N THR A 737 -15.84 -11.51 19.57
CA THR A 737 -16.74 -12.63 19.26
C THR A 737 -18.12 -12.44 19.90
N ILE A 738 -18.17 -12.01 21.17
CA ILE A 738 -19.42 -11.70 21.89
C ILE A 738 -20.19 -10.59 21.16
N VAL A 739 -19.51 -9.52 20.76
CA VAL A 739 -20.11 -8.40 20.01
C VAL A 739 -20.72 -8.90 18.71
N LYS A 740 -19.96 -9.67 17.91
CA LYS A 740 -20.46 -10.23 16.64
C LYS A 740 -21.66 -11.17 16.82
N MET A 741 -21.70 -11.95 17.90
CA MET A 741 -22.85 -12.82 18.22
C MET A 741 -24.12 -12.05 18.64
N ALA A 742 -23.97 -10.78 19.05
CA ALA A 742 -25.07 -9.93 19.47
C ALA A 742 -25.55 -8.94 18.38
N GLN A 743 -24.76 -8.72 17.32
CA GLN A 743 -25.05 -7.75 16.26
C GLN A 743 -26.38 -8.03 15.54
N ASN A 744 -27.24 -7.00 15.47
CA ASN A 744 -28.62 -7.10 14.99
C ASN A 744 -28.97 -6.19 13.80
N PHE A 745 -28.00 -5.58 13.14
CA PHE A 745 -28.23 -4.81 11.92
C PHE A 745 -28.46 -5.74 10.70
N THR A 746 -29.07 -5.24 9.63
CA THR A 746 -29.31 -6.02 8.40
C THR A 746 -28.01 -6.51 7.77
N GLY A 747 -27.88 -7.82 7.57
CA GLY A 747 -26.63 -8.47 7.14
C GLY A 747 -25.72 -8.93 8.28
N GLY A 748 -26.10 -8.71 9.54
CA GLY A 748 -25.53 -9.36 10.72
C GLY A 748 -26.08 -10.79 10.90
N ASN A 749 -26.50 -11.16 12.12
CA ASN A 749 -27.10 -12.48 12.34
C ASN A 749 -28.61 -12.46 12.12
N ASN A 750 -29.15 -13.47 11.42
CA ASN A 750 -30.61 -13.65 11.30
C ASN A 750 -31.25 -14.01 12.64
N ILE A 751 -30.56 -14.81 13.45
CA ILE A 751 -30.95 -15.17 14.81
C ILE A 751 -29.82 -14.78 15.77
N ASN A 752 -30.12 -13.81 16.62
CA ASN A 752 -29.23 -13.37 17.68
C ASN A 752 -29.36 -14.29 18.91
N LEU A 753 -28.27 -14.98 19.25
CA LEU A 753 -28.17 -15.77 20.49
C LEU A 753 -27.90 -14.90 21.71
N LEU A 754 -27.34 -13.70 21.49
CA LEU A 754 -27.09 -12.69 22.51
C LEU A 754 -27.87 -11.41 22.17
N VAL A 755 -28.37 -10.70 23.17
CA VAL A 755 -29.10 -9.45 22.98
C VAL A 755 -28.12 -8.28 23.01
N PRO A 756 -28.12 -7.38 22.01
CA PRO A 756 -27.31 -6.16 22.07
C PRO A 756 -28.01 -5.11 22.94
N GLU A 757 -27.39 -4.69 24.05
CA GLU A 757 -27.83 -3.56 24.87
C GLU A 757 -26.77 -2.45 24.85
N GLY A 758 -27.00 -1.44 24.01
CA GLY A 758 -26.04 -0.37 23.70
C GLY A 758 -25.63 -0.39 22.22
N GLN A 759 -24.54 0.31 21.88
CA GLN A 759 -24.06 0.40 20.50
C GLN A 759 -23.16 -0.80 20.12
N PHE A 760 -23.76 -1.86 19.57
CA PHE A 760 -23.05 -3.07 19.08
C PHE A 760 -22.57 -2.96 17.62
N GLY A 761 -22.63 -1.75 17.07
CA GLY A 761 -22.29 -1.45 15.68
C GLY A 761 -23.53 -1.47 14.80
N SER A 762 -23.38 -0.94 13.60
CA SER A 762 -24.50 -0.62 12.73
C SER A 762 -24.24 -0.98 11.27
N ARG A 763 -25.26 -0.77 10.42
CA ARG A 763 -25.17 -0.94 8.97
C ARG A 763 -24.13 -0.02 8.32
N GLN A 764 -23.76 1.08 8.99
CA GLN A 764 -22.80 2.08 8.47
C GLN A 764 -21.44 1.46 8.15
N GLN A 765 -20.92 0.62 9.04
CA GLN A 765 -19.63 -0.05 8.90
C GLN A 765 -19.70 -1.57 9.09
N LEU A 766 -20.87 -2.19 8.85
CA LEU A 766 -21.09 -3.62 9.06
C LEU A 766 -20.66 -4.07 10.47
N GLY A 767 -20.92 -3.25 11.47
CA GLY A 767 -20.69 -3.56 12.87
C GLY A 767 -19.32 -3.20 13.43
N SER A 768 -18.35 -2.71 12.65
CA SER A 768 -17.04 -2.28 13.18
C SER A 768 -17.10 -1.00 14.00
N ASP A 769 -18.17 -0.24 13.88
CA ASP A 769 -18.49 0.99 14.62
C ASP A 769 -19.09 0.72 16.02
N HIS A 770 -18.92 -0.49 16.55
CA HIS A 770 -19.37 -0.85 17.88
C HIS A 770 -18.63 -0.05 18.97
N ALA A 771 -19.31 0.26 20.06
CA ALA A 771 -18.68 0.88 21.21
C ALA A 771 -17.71 -0.09 21.91
N ALA A 772 -16.78 0.46 22.69
CA ALA A 772 -15.83 -0.38 23.42
C ALA A 772 -16.56 -1.33 24.40
N PRO A 773 -16.08 -2.58 24.59
CA PRO A 773 -16.73 -3.61 25.44
C PRO A 773 -17.05 -3.20 26.89
N ARG A 774 -16.42 -2.14 27.39
CA ARG A 774 -16.68 -1.56 28.72
C ARG A 774 -17.97 -0.73 28.83
N TYR A 775 -18.55 -0.32 27.69
CA TYR A 775 -19.76 0.53 27.64
C TYR A 775 -21.03 -0.24 27.26
N ILE A 776 -20.87 -1.42 26.67
CA ILE A 776 -21.98 -2.19 26.09
C ILE A 776 -22.29 -3.41 26.95
N PHE A 777 -23.57 -3.76 26.99
CA PHE A 777 -24.11 -4.84 27.80
C PHE A 777 -24.74 -5.91 26.93
N THR A 778 -24.71 -7.15 27.39
CA THR A 778 -25.40 -8.24 26.70
C THR A 778 -25.93 -9.27 27.68
N LYS A 779 -26.92 -10.02 27.22
CA LYS A 779 -27.54 -11.15 27.91
C LYS A 779 -27.93 -12.22 26.92
N LEU A 780 -28.27 -13.40 27.44
CA LEU A 780 -28.75 -14.51 26.63
C LEU A 780 -30.11 -14.15 26.00
N SER A 781 -30.25 -14.40 24.71
CA SER A 781 -31.49 -14.17 23.97
C SER A 781 -32.54 -15.22 24.32
N ARG A 782 -33.83 -14.85 24.23
CA ARG A 782 -34.95 -15.80 24.33
C ARG A 782 -34.86 -16.95 23.31
N PHE A 783 -34.21 -16.71 22.17
CA PHE A 783 -33.99 -17.72 21.14
C PHE A 783 -33.01 -18.81 21.58
N ALA A 784 -32.06 -18.51 22.49
CA ALA A 784 -31.02 -19.46 22.85
C ALA A 784 -31.60 -20.73 23.50
N ARG A 785 -32.45 -20.62 24.54
CA ARG A 785 -33.08 -21.79 25.17
C ARG A 785 -34.23 -22.40 24.35
N LEU A 786 -34.75 -21.69 23.35
CA LEU A 786 -35.66 -22.27 22.37
C LEU A 786 -34.92 -23.17 21.39
N LEU A 787 -33.74 -22.74 20.92
CA LEU A 787 -32.93 -23.48 19.96
C LEU A 787 -32.07 -24.56 20.61
N PHE A 788 -31.65 -24.35 21.85
CA PHE A 788 -30.84 -25.25 22.67
C PHE A 788 -31.61 -25.60 23.97
N PRO A 789 -32.57 -26.54 23.90
CA PRO A 789 -33.38 -26.89 25.05
C PRO A 789 -32.54 -27.47 26.20
N GLU A 790 -32.81 -27.04 27.43
CA GLU A 790 -32.07 -27.47 28.63
C GLU A 790 -32.13 -28.98 28.88
N GLU A 791 -33.20 -29.64 28.43
CA GLU A 791 -33.35 -31.10 28.51
C GLU A 791 -32.27 -31.87 27.71
N ASP A 792 -31.60 -31.22 26.75
CA ASP A 792 -30.52 -31.81 25.98
C ASP A 792 -29.16 -31.75 26.66
N ASP A 793 -28.94 -30.79 27.57
CA ASP A 793 -27.60 -30.51 28.12
C ASP A 793 -26.93 -31.79 28.66
N PRO A 794 -27.61 -32.68 29.45
CA PRO A 794 -27.01 -33.92 29.95
C PRO A 794 -26.75 -35.01 28.91
N LEU A 795 -27.22 -34.85 27.67
CA LEU A 795 -27.10 -35.83 26.59
C LEU A 795 -25.95 -35.52 25.63
N LEU A 796 -25.35 -34.33 25.75
CA LEU A 796 -24.24 -33.87 24.93
C LEU A 796 -22.91 -34.48 25.39
N ASP A 797 -21.99 -34.64 24.43
CA ASP A 797 -20.65 -35.16 24.68
C ASP A 797 -19.72 -33.98 24.99
N TYR A 798 -19.31 -33.84 26.25
CA TYR A 798 -18.49 -32.72 26.74
C TYR A 798 -16.99 -32.94 26.57
N MET A 799 -16.28 -31.86 26.26
CA MET A 799 -14.82 -31.86 26.18
C MET A 799 -14.20 -31.61 27.56
N ASP A 800 -13.08 -32.27 27.82
CA ASP A 800 -12.22 -32.02 28.98
C ASP A 800 -10.99 -31.21 28.51
N GLU A 801 -10.84 -30.02 29.08
CA GLU A 801 -9.66 -29.18 28.91
C GLU A 801 -9.04 -28.89 30.28
N GLU A 802 -7.77 -29.27 30.46
CA GLU A 802 -7.01 -29.05 31.70
C GLU A 802 -7.65 -29.67 32.96
N GLY A 803 -8.39 -30.78 32.81
CA GLY A 803 -9.10 -31.45 33.90
C GLY A 803 -10.43 -30.78 34.25
N THR A 804 -10.89 -29.82 33.44
CA THR A 804 -12.16 -29.12 33.60
C THR A 804 -13.08 -29.46 32.44
N VAL A 805 -14.31 -29.85 32.75
CA VAL A 805 -15.35 -30.05 31.74
C VAL A 805 -15.78 -28.68 31.21
N VAL A 806 -15.54 -28.46 29.93
CA VAL A 806 -15.82 -27.19 29.23
C VAL A 806 -17.01 -27.37 28.28
N GLU A 807 -16.96 -26.84 27.06
CA GLU A 807 -18.02 -26.92 26.06
C GLU A 807 -18.26 -28.36 25.53
N PRO A 808 -19.44 -28.63 24.95
CA PRO A 808 -19.65 -29.86 24.19
C PRO A 808 -18.85 -29.87 22.89
N HIS A 809 -18.58 -31.06 22.35
CA HIS A 809 -17.98 -31.20 21.01
C HIS A 809 -18.78 -30.47 19.93
N HIS A 810 -20.11 -30.47 20.05
CA HIS A 810 -21.04 -29.62 19.33
C HIS A 810 -22.38 -29.60 20.06
N TYR A 811 -23.12 -28.51 19.91
CA TYR A 811 -24.54 -28.51 20.26
C TYR A 811 -25.37 -29.14 19.14
N VAL A 812 -26.62 -29.49 19.44
CA VAL A 812 -27.57 -30.02 18.44
C VAL A 812 -28.85 -29.17 18.48
N PRO A 813 -28.82 -27.97 17.88
CA PRO A 813 -29.97 -27.07 17.92
C PRO A 813 -31.20 -27.66 17.24
N ILE A 814 -32.40 -27.18 17.57
CA ILE A 814 -33.65 -27.66 16.94
C ILE A 814 -33.73 -27.37 15.43
N LEU A 815 -32.97 -26.36 14.98
CA LEU A 815 -32.81 -25.95 13.58
C LEU A 815 -31.32 -25.90 13.22
N PRO A 816 -30.94 -26.16 11.95
CA PRO A 816 -29.55 -26.07 11.51
C PRO A 816 -29.10 -24.61 11.49
N MET A 817 -28.45 -24.19 12.58
CA MET A 817 -28.02 -22.81 12.79
C MET A 817 -27.01 -22.33 11.74
N LEU A 818 -26.23 -23.24 11.15
CA LEU A 818 -25.34 -22.93 10.04
C LEU A 818 -26.08 -22.39 8.81
N LEU A 819 -27.28 -22.88 8.55
CA LEU A 819 -28.13 -22.35 7.46
C LEU A 819 -28.86 -21.08 7.91
N CYS A 820 -29.24 -20.96 9.18
CA CYS A 820 -29.93 -19.77 9.66
C CYS A 820 -29.03 -18.52 9.64
N ASN A 821 -27.83 -18.61 10.24
CA ASN A 821 -26.91 -17.47 10.40
C ASN A 821 -25.78 -17.44 9.35
N GLY A 822 -25.56 -18.53 8.62
CA GLY A 822 -24.40 -18.64 7.73
C GLY A 822 -23.08 -18.74 8.50
N ALA A 823 -21.99 -18.78 7.76
CA ALA A 823 -20.65 -18.71 8.34
C ALA A 823 -19.62 -18.23 7.31
N VAL A 824 -18.71 -17.39 7.78
CA VAL A 824 -17.52 -16.97 7.04
C VAL A 824 -16.27 -17.29 7.86
N GLY A 825 -15.27 -17.89 7.22
CA GLY A 825 -14.03 -18.27 7.89
C GLY A 825 -12.95 -18.68 6.91
N ILE A 826 -11.71 -18.26 7.17
CA ILE A 826 -10.53 -18.62 6.39
C ILE A 826 -9.60 -19.38 7.31
N GLY A 827 -9.43 -20.66 7.00
CA GLY A 827 -8.46 -21.53 7.66
C GLY A 827 -7.18 -21.68 6.83
N PHE A 828 -6.30 -22.55 7.28
CA PHE A 828 -5.09 -22.91 6.55
C PHE A 828 -5.46 -23.77 5.34
N GLY A 829 -5.50 -23.21 4.13
CA GLY A 829 -5.83 -23.94 2.88
C GLY A 829 -7.31 -24.24 2.66
N PHE A 830 -8.18 -23.93 3.62
CA PHE A 830 -9.63 -24.10 3.52
C PHE A 830 -10.34 -22.77 3.80
N ALA A 831 -11.52 -22.60 3.20
CA ALA A 831 -12.38 -21.45 3.45
C ALA A 831 -13.83 -21.90 3.54
N THR A 832 -14.62 -21.12 4.24
CA THR A 832 -16.06 -21.31 4.35
C THR A 832 -16.75 -19.97 4.10
N THR A 833 -17.74 -19.99 3.21
CA THR A 833 -18.61 -18.86 2.87
C THR A 833 -19.99 -19.45 2.60
N ILE A 834 -20.74 -19.61 3.67
CA ILE A 834 -22.12 -20.09 3.66
C ILE A 834 -23.01 -18.88 3.97
N PRO A 835 -23.90 -18.48 3.06
CA PRO A 835 -24.82 -17.39 3.31
C PRO A 835 -25.87 -17.77 4.37
N SER A 836 -26.50 -16.77 4.95
CA SER A 836 -27.64 -16.93 5.82
C SER A 836 -28.92 -17.17 5.00
N PHE A 837 -29.84 -17.95 5.54
CA PHE A 837 -31.16 -18.25 4.97
C PHE A 837 -32.26 -17.85 5.96
N HIS A 838 -33.47 -17.66 5.44
CA HIS A 838 -34.61 -17.28 6.26
C HIS A 838 -34.96 -18.39 7.28
N PRO A 839 -34.97 -18.12 8.61
CA PRO A 839 -35.16 -19.17 9.62
C PRO A 839 -36.46 -19.98 9.49
N LEU A 840 -37.56 -19.35 9.07
CA LEU A 840 -38.82 -20.06 8.82
C LEU A 840 -38.79 -20.93 7.57
N ASP A 841 -37.97 -20.60 6.57
CA ASP A 841 -37.79 -21.44 5.38
C ASP A 841 -36.89 -22.64 5.70
N VAL A 842 -35.93 -22.45 6.61
CA VAL A 842 -35.14 -23.55 7.18
C VAL A 842 -36.03 -24.46 8.06
N SER A 843 -36.98 -23.89 8.82
CA SER A 843 -38.00 -24.66 9.54
C SER A 843 -38.90 -25.47 8.59
N ALA A 844 -39.37 -24.83 7.51
CA ALA A 844 -40.14 -25.51 6.47
C ALA A 844 -39.34 -26.65 5.82
N ALA A 845 -38.06 -26.41 5.53
CA ALA A 845 -37.14 -27.42 5.00
C ALA A 845 -37.01 -28.65 5.89
N VAL A 846 -36.85 -28.45 7.21
CA VAL A 846 -36.82 -29.56 8.18
C VAL A 846 -38.15 -30.31 8.20
N ARG A 847 -39.29 -29.60 8.14
CA ARG A 847 -40.63 -30.23 8.08
C ARG A 847 -40.83 -31.04 6.79
N SER A 848 -40.35 -30.55 5.65
CA SER A 848 -40.35 -31.29 4.39
C SER A 848 -39.58 -32.60 4.50
N MET A 849 -38.41 -32.59 5.16
CA MET A 849 -37.65 -33.82 5.40
C MET A 849 -38.36 -34.79 6.35
N ILE A 850 -39.03 -34.28 7.39
CA ILE A 850 -39.89 -35.08 8.26
C ILE A 850 -41.01 -35.76 7.44
N ASN A 851 -41.54 -35.09 6.42
CA ASN A 851 -42.57 -35.60 5.52
C ASN A 851 -42.03 -36.53 4.42
N GLY A 852 -40.72 -36.82 4.40
CA GLY A 852 -40.11 -37.76 3.47
C GLY A 852 -39.47 -37.15 2.22
N GLU A 853 -39.41 -35.82 2.09
CA GLU A 853 -38.67 -35.17 1.01
C GLU A 853 -37.15 -35.29 1.21
N SER A 854 -36.39 -35.43 0.11
CA SER A 854 -34.93 -35.53 0.20
C SER A 854 -34.27 -34.18 0.48
N ALA A 855 -33.17 -34.18 1.23
CA ALA A 855 -32.41 -32.95 1.53
C ALA A 855 -32.01 -32.17 0.26
N LYS A 856 -31.76 -32.85 -0.86
CA LYS A 856 -31.41 -32.24 -2.14
C LYS A 856 -32.55 -31.47 -2.79
N GLN A 857 -33.78 -31.95 -2.67
CA GLN A 857 -34.97 -31.23 -3.18
C GLN A 857 -35.24 -29.99 -2.33
N VAL A 858 -35.18 -30.16 -1.01
CA VAL A 858 -35.44 -29.13 -0.02
C VAL A 858 -34.45 -27.96 -0.12
N VAL A 859 -33.14 -28.25 -0.17
CA VAL A 859 -32.09 -27.23 -0.26
C VAL A 859 -32.17 -26.41 -1.54
N ARG A 860 -32.67 -26.97 -2.64
CA ARG A 860 -32.82 -26.24 -3.91
C ARG A 860 -33.78 -25.05 -3.79
N ASN A 861 -34.75 -25.15 -2.89
CA ASN A 861 -35.76 -24.13 -2.64
C ASN A 861 -35.28 -23.03 -1.68
N LEU A 862 -34.14 -23.22 -1.00
CA LEU A 862 -33.58 -22.21 -0.11
C LEU A 862 -32.91 -21.08 -0.89
N VAL A 863 -33.23 -19.85 -0.51
CA VAL A 863 -32.73 -18.62 -1.13
C VAL A 863 -32.00 -17.78 -0.06
N PRO A 864 -30.76 -17.32 -0.30
CA PRO A 864 -30.02 -16.47 0.64
C PRO A 864 -30.83 -15.26 1.07
N TRP A 865 -30.78 -14.95 2.35
CA TRP A 865 -31.58 -13.88 2.95
C TRP A 865 -30.94 -13.35 4.23
N ALA A 866 -31.10 -12.04 4.45
CA ALA A 866 -30.67 -11.35 5.65
C ALA A 866 -31.84 -10.65 6.32
N VAL A 867 -31.86 -10.71 7.65
CA VAL A 867 -32.95 -10.13 8.45
C VAL A 867 -33.11 -8.62 8.21
N GLY A 868 -34.34 -8.20 7.90
CA GLY A 868 -34.68 -6.81 7.62
C GLY A 868 -34.35 -6.32 6.21
N PHE A 869 -33.72 -7.13 5.35
CA PHE A 869 -33.42 -6.75 3.97
C PHE A 869 -34.69 -6.63 3.14
N GLN A 870 -34.87 -5.49 2.47
CA GLN A 870 -36.08 -5.16 1.69
C GLN A 870 -35.90 -5.26 0.16
N GLY A 871 -34.73 -5.69 -0.30
CA GLY A 871 -34.43 -5.85 -1.73
C GLY A 871 -34.91 -7.19 -2.31
N THR A 872 -34.40 -7.52 -3.49
CA THR A 872 -34.77 -8.76 -4.21
C THR A 872 -33.55 -9.66 -4.43
N VAL A 873 -33.78 -10.97 -4.51
CA VAL A 873 -32.73 -11.95 -4.81
C VAL A 873 -33.05 -12.66 -6.12
N ARG A 874 -32.08 -12.68 -7.04
CA ARG A 874 -32.19 -13.32 -8.37
C ARG A 874 -31.27 -14.54 -8.43
N ARG A 875 -31.69 -15.58 -9.15
CA ARG A 875 -30.90 -16.81 -9.36
C ARG A 875 -30.03 -16.66 -10.61
N GLY A 876 -28.71 -16.51 -10.47
CA GLY A 876 -27.79 -16.31 -11.59
C GLY A 876 -27.35 -17.62 -12.27
N ALA A 877 -26.26 -17.56 -13.04
CA ALA A 877 -25.68 -18.74 -13.68
C ALA A 877 -24.90 -19.61 -12.65
N ASP A 878 -24.76 -20.92 -12.90
CA ASP A 878 -23.90 -21.81 -12.10
C ASP A 878 -24.20 -21.84 -10.58
N ASN A 879 -25.48 -21.79 -10.16
CA ASN A 879 -25.92 -21.73 -8.76
C ASN A 879 -25.46 -20.48 -7.97
N GLU A 880 -25.11 -19.38 -8.65
CA GLU A 880 -24.89 -18.09 -7.99
C GLU A 880 -26.23 -17.39 -7.64
N PHE A 881 -26.23 -16.60 -6.57
CA PHE A 881 -27.34 -15.71 -6.23
C PHE A 881 -26.92 -14.25 -6.39
N ILE A 882 -27.85 -13.38 -6.77
CA ILE A 882 -27.60 -11.94 -6.94
C ILE A 882 -28.57 -11.19 -6.05
N ALA A 883 -28.06 -10.56 -5.00
CA ALA A 883 -28.81 -9.68 -4.12
C ALA A 883 -28.83 -8.27 -4.70
N VAL A 884 -30.02 -7.72 -4.94
CA VAL A 884 -30.22 -6.39 -5.52
C VAL A 884 -30.96 -5.52 -4.52
N GLY A 885 -30.41 -4.35 -4.24
CA GLY A 885 -31.03 -3.33 -3.41
C GLY A 885 -32.36 -2.83 -3.98
N LYS A 886 -33.08 -2.02 -3.20
CA LYS A 886 -34.36 -1.43 -3.58
C LYS A 886 -34.14 0.03 -3.94
N TYR A 887 -34.45 0.38 -5.18
CA TYR A 887 -34.28 1.73 -5.70
C TYR A 887 -35.40 2.07 -6.69
N THR A 888 -35.71 3.35 -6.80
CA THR A 888 -36.67 3.93 -7.74
C THR A 888 -35.96 4.98 -8.59
N ALA A 889 -36.20 4.95 -9.90
CA ALA A 889 -35.63 5.90 -10.85
C ALA A 889 -36.71 6.90 -11.27
N HIS A 890 -36.40 8.19 -11.18
CA HIS A 890 -37.28 9.31 -11.53
C HIS A 890 -36.79 10.01 -12.82
N PRO A 891 -37.63 10.85 -13.46
CA PRO A 891 -37.19 11.69 -14.57
C PRO A 891 -35.97 12.57 -14.20
N ASN A 892 -35.17 12.95 -15.21
CA ASN A 892 -33.96 13.79 -15.08
C ASN A 892 -32.77 13.13 -14.36
N GLY A 893 -32.68 11.79 -14.36
CA GLY A 893 -31.54 11.07 -13.79
C GLY A 893 -31.52 11.06 -12.25
N ARG A 894 -32.65 11.34 -11.59
CA ARG A 894 -32.77 11.23 -10.13
C ARG A 894 -33.05 9.79 -9.72
N PHE A 895 -32.29 9.26 -8.76
CA PHE A 895 -32.49 7.93 -8.18
C PHE A 895 -32.76 8.07 -6.69
N HIS A 896 -33.78 7.37 -6.19
CA HIS A 896 -34.04 7.23 -4.77
C HIS A 896 -33.76 5.78 -4.35
N ILE A 897 -32.75 5.59 -3.50
CA ILE A 897 -32.27 4.30 -3.03
C ILE A 897 -32.72 4.11 -1.58
N SER A 898 -33.56 3.11 -1.37
CA SER A 898 -34.12 2.76 -0.05
C SER A 898 -33.46 1.52 0.58
N GLU A 899 -32.66 0.77 -0.18
CA GLU A 899 -31.93 -0.42 0.30
C GLU A 899 -30.73 -0.70 -0.60
N ILE A 900 -29.61 -1.15 -0.03
CA ILE A 900 -28.42 -1.61 -0.77
C ILE A 900 -28.13 -3.08 -0.42
N PRO A 901 -27.31 -3.82 -1.21
CA PRO A 901 -26.99 -5.20 -0.88
C PRO A 901 -26.45 -5.39 0.54
N TRP A 902 -26.96 -6.39 1.27
CA TRP A 902 -26.74 -6.52 2.71
C TRP A 902 -25.30 -6.84 3.14
N MET A 903 -24.35 -7.07 2.23
CA MET A 903 -22.92 -7.20 2.60
C MET A 903 -22.08 -5.97 2.21
N THR A 904 -22.72 -4.91 1.69
CA THR A 904 -22.08 -3.62 1.41
C THR A 904 -22.39 -2.65 2.55
N SER A 905 -21.38 -1.97 3.12
CA SER A 905 -21.61 -0.96 4.15
C SER A 905 -22.07 0.36 3.55
N ILE A 906 -22.81 1.18 4.32
CA ILE A 906 -23.22 2.52 3.85
C ILE A 906 -21.99 3.40 3.58
N GLU A 907 -20.93 3.28 4.39
CA GLU A 907 -19.70 4.03 4.17
C GLU A 907 -18.96 3.59 2.90
N ALA A 908 -18.86 2.29 2.62
CA ALA A 908 -18.27 1.77 1.40
C ALA A 908 -19.06 2.24 0.17
N PHE A 909 -20.39 2.26 0.27
CA PHE A 909 -21.27 2.82 -0.75
C PHE A 909 -21.01 4.32 -0.96
N ARG A 910 -20.92 5.13 0.11
CA ARG A 910 -20.59 6.56 0.04
C ARG A 910 -19.26 6.84 -0.65
N LEU A 911 -18.22 6.07 -0.30
CA LEU A 911 -16.89 6.20 -0.91
C LEU A 911 -16.94 5.90 -2.41
N HIS A 912 -17.67 4.86 -2.80
CA HIS A 912 -17.89 4.50 -4.20
C HIS A 912 -18.61 5.61 -4.97
N ILE A 913 -19.74 6.11 -4.45
CA ILE A 913 -20.49 7.20 -5.09
C ILE A 913 -19.66 8.50 -5.13
N SER A 914 -18.84 8.79 -4.11
CA SER A 914 -17.93 9.95 -4.11
C SER A 914 -16.85 9.85 -5.20
N SER A 915 -16.38 8.64 -5.50
CA SER A 915 -15.49 8.39 -6.64
C SER A 915 -16.20 8.66 -7.97
N LEU A 916 -17.47 8.30 -8.09
CA LEU A 916 -18.28 8.58 -9.29
C LEU A 916 -18.60 10.07 -9.44
N ALA A 917 -18.78 10.79 -8.33
CA ALA A 917 -18.90 12.24 -8.35
C ALA A 917 -17.61 12.92 -8.83
N SER A 918 -16.45 12.42 -8.40
CA SER A 918 -15.14 12.89 -8.88
C SER A 918 -14.91 12.58 -10.36
N ALA A 919 -15.53 11.53 -10.88
CA ALA A 919 -15.56 11.17 -12.29
C ALA A 919 -16.71 11.83 -13.08
N ASP A 920 -17.44 12.76 -12.45
CA ASP A 920 -18.47 13.60 -13.08
C ASP A 920 -19.68 12.80 -13.62
N VAL A 921 -19.95 11.65 -12.98
CA VAL A 921 -21.10 10.77 -13.24
C VAL A 921 -22.28 11.12 -12.34
N VAL A 922 -21.99 11.30 -11.05
CA VAL A 922 -22.98 11.67 -10.02
C VAL A 922 -22.83 13.17 -9.72
N GLN A 923 -23.87 13.94 -9.97
CA GLN A 923 -23.88 15.40 -9.80
C GLN A 923 -24.20 15.81 -8.36
N ARG A 924 -25.09 15.07 -7.69
CA ARG A 924 -25.50 15.38 -6.31
C ARG A 924 -25.84 14.11 -5.55
N ILE A 925 -25.50 14.12 -4.26
CA ILE A 925 -25.81 13.08 -3.29
C ILE A 925 -26.52 13.77 -2.11
N ALA A 926 -27.68 13.27 -1.71
CA ALA A 926 -28.35 13.66 -0.49
C ALA A 926 -28.67 12.39 0.30
N ASP A 927 -27.88 12.14 1.35
CA ASP A 927 -27.95 10.94 2.16
C ASP A 927 -28.62 11.25 3.50
N TYR A 928 -29.73 10.57 3.76
CA TYR A 928 -30.55 10.67 4.97
C TYR A 928 -30.53 9.37 5.78
N SER A 929 -29.63 8.44 5.43
CA SER A 929 -29.53 7.12 6.05
C SER A 929 -29.09 7.21 7.51
N GLY A 930 -29.81 6.51 8.38
CA GLY A 930 -29.47 6.33 9.79
C GLY A 930 -28.52 5.17 10.05
N ALA A 931 -28.48 4.68 11.29
CA ALA A 931 -27.62 3.57 11.69
C ALA A 931 -28.01 2.25 11.01
N ASN A 932 -29.31 1.99 10.83
CA ASN A 932 -29.83 0.70 10.35
C ASN A 932 -30.81 0.80 9.17
N HIS A 933 -31.14 2.00 8.69
CA HIS A 933 -31.97 2.22 7.52
C HIS A 933 -31.20 2.98 6.43
N ILE A 934 -31.63 2.83 5.18
CA ILE A 934 -31.02 3.44 4.01
C ILE A 934 -32.04 4.35 3.35
N ASP A 935 -31.61 5.58 3.05
CA ASP A 935 -32.41 6.59 2.37
C ASP A 935 -31.47 7.57 1.67
N ILE A 936 -31.24 7.37 0.37
CA ILE A 936 -30.27 8.14 -0.42
C ILE A 936 -30.90 8.61 -1.72
N ASP A 937 -30.88 9.92 -1.93
CA ASP A 937 -31.23 10.55 -3.20
C ASP A 937 -29.96 10.89 -3.99
N LEU A 938 -29.88 10.41 -5.23
CA LEU A 938 -28.80 10.70 -6.17
C LEU A 938 -29.35 11.46 -7.37
N ILE A 939 -28.56 12.40 -7.89
CA ILE A 939 -28.79 13.00 -9.22
C ILE A 939 -27.61 12.60 -10.09
N VAL A 940 -27.89 11.83 -11.13
CA VAL A 940 -26.92 11.33 -12.11
C VAL A 940 -27.00 12.21 -13.35
N ARG A 941 -25.84 12.47 -13.97
CA ARG A 941 -25.77 13.19 -15.25
C ARG A 941 -26.62 12.49 -16.32
N ASP A 942 -27.32 13.29 -17.12
CA ASP A 942 -28.13 12.77 -18.22
C ASP A 942 -27.27 12.00 -19.25
N GLY A 943 -27.77 10.84 -19.69
CA GLY A 943 -27.04 9.91 -20.55
C GLY A 943 -25.87 9.15 -19.90
N ALA A 944 -25.53 9.41 -18.62
CA ALA A 944 -24.44 8.71 -17.93
C ALA A 944 -24.82 7.33 -17.41
N LEU A 945 -26.11 6.97 -17.34
CA LEU A 945 -26.58 5.59 -17.13
C LEU A 945 -27.74 5.36 -18.09
N THR A 946 -27.59 4.40 -19.00
CA THR A 946 -28.56 4.18 -20.09
C THR A 946 -29.38 2.90 -19.94
N THR A 947 -28.87 1.94 -19.16
CA THR A 947 -29.55 0.67 -18.87
C THR A 947 -29.61 0.44 -17.36
N TRP A 948 -30.60 -0.33 -16.90
CA TRP A 948 -30.68 -0.74 -15.50
C TRP A 948 -29.47 -1.61 -15.07
N ALA A 949 -28.83 -2.30 -16.02
CA ALA A 949 -27.62 -3.08 -15.81
C ALA A 949 -26.41 -2.21 -15.43
N GLU A 950 -26.24 -1.11 -16.18
CA GLU A 950 -25.25 -0.07 -15.88
C GLU A 950 -25.55 0.56 -14.53
N CYS A 951 -26.83 0.82 -14.22
CA CYS A 951 -27.23 1.35 -12.91
C CYS A 951 -26.85 0.41 -11.76
N GLU A 952 -27.21 -0.88 -11.85
CA GLU A 952 -26.92 -1.85 -10.78
C GLU A 952 -25.42 -2.09 -10.59
N THR A 953 -24.64 -2.05 -11.68
CA THR A 953 -23.19 -2.28 -11.66
C THR A 953 -22.43 -1.02 -11.24
N ASP A 954 -22.64 0.10 -11.94
CA ASP A 954 -21.89 1.34 -11.74
C ASP A 954 -22.26 1.99 -10.40
N LEU A 955 -23.51 1.92 -9.93
CA LEU A 955 -23.90 2.41 -8.61
C LEU A 955 -23.69 1.40 -7.47
N ALA A 956 -23.18 0.19 -7.75
CA ALA A 956 -22.99 -0.87 -6.75
C ALA A 956 -24.29 -1.29 -6.00
N LEU A 957 -25.42 -1.35 -6.71
CA LEU A 957 -26.73 -1.75 -6.15
C LEU A 957 -27.01 -3.26 -6.24
N ALA A 958 -26.13 -4.03 -6.88
CA ALA A 958 -26.21 -5.48 -6.95
C ALA A 958 -24.93 -6.15 -6.45
N GLN A 959 -25.09 -7.26 -5.73
CA GLN A 959 -23.98 -8.07 -5.21
C GLN A 959 -24.20 -9.55 -5.51
N ARG A 960 -23.12 -10.22 -5.93
CA ARG A 960 -23.13 -11.67 -6.15
C ARG A 960 -22.79 -12.42 -4.87
N ILE A 961 -23.52 -13.50 -4.63
CA ILE A 961 -23.40 -14.37 -3.47
C ILE A 961 -23.10 -15.78 -3.97
N TYR A 962 -21.99 -16.32 -3.48
CA TYR A 962 -21.53 -17.66 -3.80
C TYR A 962 -21.64 -18.56 -2.58
N ILE A 963 -22.11 -19.79 -2.80
CA ILE A 963 -22.07 -20.85 -1.79
C ILE A 963 -20.81 -21.67 -2.06
N ASN A 964 -19.79 -21.48 -1.24
CA ASN A 964 -18.59 -22.28 -1.26
C ASN A 964 -18.06 -22.43 0.16
N GLY A 965 -17.89 -23.66 0.62
CA GLY A 965 -17.30 -23.82 1.93
C GLY A 965 -16.80 -25.20 2.25
N THR A 966 -16.03 -25.24 3.33
CA THR A 966 -15.66 -26.44 4.07
C THR A 966 -16.29 -26.33 5.45
N VAL A 967 -16.74 -27.45 6.00
CA VAL A 967 -17.31 -27.56 7.35
C VAL A 967 -16.71 -28.77 8.05
N PHE A 968 -16.72 -28.80 9.38
CA PHE A 968 -16.46 -30.04 10.10
C PHE A 968 -17.71 -30.93 10.07
N SER A 969 -17.56 -32.17 9.57
CA SER A 969 -18.59 -33.21 9.63
C SER A 969 -18.89 -33.60 11.08
N PRO A 970 -19.97 -34.36 11.36
CA PRO A 970 -20.26 -34.84 12.71
C PRO A 970 -19.16 -35.70 13.33
N ALA A 971 -18.29 -36.29 12.49
CA ALA A 971 -17.12 -37.07 12.93
C ALA A 971 -15.87 -36.21 13.20
N GLY A 972 -15.96 -34.88 13.05
CA GLY A 972 -14.82 -33.97 13.23
C GLY A 972 -13.87 -33.89 12.04
N THR A 973 -14.28 -34.35 10.86
CA THR A 973 -13.45 -34.30 9.64
C THR A 973 -13.82 -33.11 8.75
N LEU A 974 -12.81 -32.44 8.19
CA LEU A 974 -13.01 -31.34 7.24
C LEU A 974 -13.63 -31.88 5.95
N SER A 975 -14.82 -31.40 5.63
CA SER A 975 -15.62 -31.84 4.48
C SER A 975 -15.97 -30.66 3.57
N PRO A 976 -15.49 -30.62 2.32
CA PRO A 976 -15.89 -29.62 1.34
C PRO A 976 -17.34 -29.86 0.90
N ILE A 977 -18.12 -28.79 0.70
CA ILE A 977 -19.53 -28.86 0.34
C ILE A 977 -19.84 -28.39 -1.10
N ASP A 978 -18.86 -28.02 -1.93
CA ASP A 978 -18.96 -27.75 -3.38
C ASP A 978 -20.34 -27.22 -3.87
N SER A 979 -20.79 -26.09 -3.31
CA SER A 979 -22.10 -25.43 -3.58
C SER A 979 -23.36 -26.21 -3.24
N ASN A 980 -23.24 -27.42 -2.70
CA ASN A 980 -24.33 -28.29 -2.28
C ASN A 980 -24.47 -28.34 -0.74
N LEU A 981 -25.52 -27.71 -0.21
CA LEU A 981 -25.80 -27.69 1.24
C LEU A 981 -26.56 -28.93 1.75
N SER A 982 -26.94 -29.87 0.88
CA SER A 982 -27.70 -31.08 1.26
C SER A 982 -27.03 -31.89 2.38
N PRO A 983 -25.69 -32.13 2.38
CA PRO A 983 -25.04 -32.88 3.45
C PRO A 983 -25.18 -32.20 4.82
N VAL A 984 -25.09 -30.86 4.87
CA VAL A 984 -25.22 -30.09 6.12
C VAL A 984 -26.60 -30.28 6.74
N LEU A 985 -27.64 -30.16 5.92
CA LEU A 985 -29.02 -30.35 6.38
C LEU A 985 -29.27 -31.80 6.83
N GLN A 986 -28.78 -32.78 6.07
CA GLN A 986 -28.93 -34.20 6.39
C GLN A 986 -28.24 -34.56 7.71
N TRP A 987 -26.97 -34.15 7.89
CA TRP A 987 -26.22 -34.42 9.12
C TRP A 987 -26.87 -33.82 10.36
N HIS A 988 -27.38 -32.59 10.24
CA HIS A 988 -28.14 -31.97 11.32
C HIS A 988 -29.42 -32.76 11.62
N TYR A 989 -30.19 -33.11 10.59
CA TYR A 989 -31.45 -33.84 10.72
C TYR A 989 -31.25 -35.18 11.45
N ASP A 990 -30.28 -35.98 11.01
CA ASP A 990 -30.01 -37.29 11.60
C ASP A 990 -29.58 -37.18 13.07
N ARG A 991 -28.67 -36.23 13.37
CA ARG A 991 -28.18 -36.02 14.74
C ARG A 991 -29.28 -35.49 15.66
N ARG A 992 -30.14 -34.60 15.17
CA ARG A 992 -31.26 -34.03 15.95
C ARG A 992 -32.33 -35.07 16.22
N LEU A 993 -32.71 -35.87 15.23
CA LEU A 993 -33.70 -36.95 15.40
C LEU A 993 -33.22 -37.98 16.42
N GLU A 994 -31.94 -38.36 16.37
CA GLU A 994 -31.35 -39.26 17.34
C GLU A 994 -31.34 -38.67 18.76
N LEU A 995 -31.06 -37.37 18.89
CA LEU A 995 -31.11 -36.70 20.20
C LEU A 995 -32.51 -36.69 20.80
N TYR A 996 -33.58 -36.51 20.00
CA TYR A 996 -34.95 -36.62 20.50
C TYR A 996 -35.29 -38.04 20.99
N LYS A 997 -34.78 -39.09 20.33
CA LYS A 997 -34.96 -40.47 20.82
C LYS A 997 -34.32 -40.63 22.20
N ARG A 998 -33.05 -40.20 22.34
CA ARG A 998 -32.31 -40.24 23.61
C ARG A 998 -33.01 -39.40 24.69
N ARG A 999 -33.48 -38.20 24.35
CA ARG A 999 -34.20 -37.31 25.27
C ARG A 999 -35.50 -37.92 25.73
N ARG A 1000 -36.31 -38.48 24.83
CA ARG A 1000 -37.56 -39.16 25.18
C ARG A 1000 -37.29 -40.32 26.14
N THR A 1001 -36.32 -41.18 25.83
CA THR A 1001 -35.95 -42.31 26.70
C THR A 1001 -35.49 -41.84 28.09
N ARG A 1002 -34.62 -40.83 28.15
CA ARG A 1002 -34.15 -40.25 29.42
C ARG A 1002 -35.29 -39.63 30.22
N LYS A 1003 -36.17 -38.87 29.57
CA LYS A 1003 -37.32 -38.20 30.22
C LYS A 1003 -38.31 -39.21 30.77
N ILE A 1004 -38.62 -40.27 30.02
CA ILE A 1004 -39.43 -41.39 30.52
C ILE A 1004 -38.73 -42.03 31.74
N GLY A 1005 -37.43 -42.35 31.64
CA GLY A 1005 -36.69 -42.95 32.75
C GLY A 1005 -36.67 -42.09 34.02
N LEU A 1006 -36.45 -40.77 33.90
CA LEU A 1006 -36.51 -39.85 35.04
C LEU A 1006 -37.91 -39.77 35.65
N MET A 1007 -38.96 -39.70 34.82
CA MET A 1007 -40.34 -39.67 35.31
C MET A 1007 -40.75 -40.99 35.96
N GLU A 1008 -40.27 -42.12 35.45
CA GLU A 1008 -40.48 -43.45 36.05
C GLU A 1008 -39.74 -43.57 37.39
N MET A 1009 -38.51 -43.05 37.51
CA MET A 1009 -37.80 -42.95 38.78
C MET A 1009 -38.53 -42.05 39.78
N ASP A 1010 -39.01 -40.88 39.34
CA ASP A 1010 -39.80 -39.96 40.18
C ASP A 1010 -41.14 -40.59 40.60
N LEU A 1011 -41.81 -41.32 39.71
CA LEU A 1011 -43.04 -42.06 40.03
C LEU A 1011 -42.77 -43.13 41.09
N ALA A 1012 -41.69 -43.90 40.95
CA ALA A 1012 -41.29 -44.91 41.93
C ALA A 1012 -40.94 -44.27 43.30
N ARG A 1013 -40.31 -43.09 43.29
CA ARG A 1013 -40.05 -42.28 44.49
C ARG A 1013 -41.36 -41.81 45.16
N LEU A 1014 -42.31 -41.28 44.38
CA LEU A 1014 -43.62 -40.84 44.89
C LEU A 1014 -44.44 -42.01 45.44
N GLN A 1015 -44.45 -43.15 44.76
CA GLN A 1015 -45.09 -44.38 45.23
C GLN A 1015 -44.47 -44.91 46.52
N SER A 1016 -43.13 -44.87 46.63
CA SER A 1016 -42.41 -45.19 47.87
C SER A 1016 -42.78 -44.25 49.00
N THR A 1017 -42.88 -42.95 48.70
CA THR A 1017 -43.32 -41.92 49.66
C THR A 1017 -44.75 -42.19 50.14
N ARG A 1018 -45.67 -42.53 49.22
CA ARG A 1018 -47.06 -42.86 49.56
C ARG A 1018 -47.13 -44.07 50.48
N LYS A 1019 -46.41 -45.14 50.12
CA LYS A 1019 -46.38 -46.39 50.91
C LYS A 1019 -45.88 -46.12 52.34
N PHE A 1020 -44.83 -45.31 52.50
CA PHE A 1020 -44.32 -44.93 53.80
C PHE A 1020 -45.31 -44.07 54.61
N VAL A 1021 -45.91 -43.04 53.98
CA VAL A 1021 -46.91 -42.17 54.63
C VAL A 1021 -48.14 -42.96 55.08
N GLU A 1022 -48.62 -43.92 54.27
CA GLU A 1022 -49.73 -44.79 54.63
C GLU A 1022 -49.40 -45.66 55.86
N HIS A 1023 -48.21 -46.27 55.90
CA HIS A 1023 -47.77 -47.08 57.05
C HIS A 1023 -47.56 -46.24 58.31
N PHE A 1024 -47.00 -45.03 58.17
CA PHE A 1024 -46.84 -44.10 59.28
C PHE A 1024 -48.21 -43.71 59.88
N ARG A 1025 -49.19 -43.39 59.03
CA ARG A 1025 -50.54 -43.00 59.48
C ARG A 1025 -51.35 -44.14 60.09
N GLN A 1026 -51.09 -45.37 59.69
CA GLN A 1026 -51.70 -46.57 60.28
C GLN A 1026 -51.09 -46.94 61.64
N GLY A 1027 -50.04 -46.23 62.09
CA GLY A 1027 -49.34 -46.52 63.34
C GLY A 1027 -48.36 -47.69 63.23
N HIS A 1028 -48.04 -48.15 62.02
CA HIS A 1028 -47.12 -49.28 61.79
C HIS A 1028 -45.63 -48.89 61.90
N ILE A 1029 -45.32 -47.61 62.12
CA ILE A 1029 -43.96 -47.10 62.26
C ILE A 1029 -43.87 -46.32 63.58
N ASP A 1030 -43.11 -46.84 64.54
CA ASP A 1030 -42.86 -46.18 65.83
C ASP A 1030 -41.73 -45.16 65.69
N PHE A 1031 -42.07 -43.89 65.49
CA PHE A 1031 -41.10 -42.81 65.39
C PHE A 1031 -40.56 -42.31 66.73
N LEU A 1032 -41.18 -42.66 67.86
CA LEU A 1032 -40.78 -42.16 69.19
C LEU A 1032 -39.52 -42.87 69.71
N HIS A 1033 -39.35 -44.15 69.35
CA HIS A 1033 -38.25 -44.99 69.82
C HIS A 1033 -37.30 -45.44 68.68
N ALA A 1034 -37.61 -45.11 67.42
CA ALA A 1034 -36.78 -45.50 66.29
C ALA A 1034 -35.51 -44.67 66.20
N THR A 1035 -34.39 -45.35 65.91
CA THR A 1035 -33.12 -44.75 65.49
C THR A 1035 -33.05 -44.65 63.96
N ASP A 1036 -32.19 -43.79 63.43
CA ASP A 1036 -31.96 -43.65 61.98
C ASP A 1036 -31.70 -44.99 61.29
N ASP A 1037 -30.92 -45.86 61.92
CA ASP A 1037 -30.57 -47.18 61.39
C ASP A 1037 -31.77 -48.15 61.37
N THR A 1038 -32.66 -48.05 62.35
CA THR A 1038 -33.92 -48.82 62.37
C THR A 1038 -34.94 -48.31 61.36
N LEU A 1039 -34.99 -47.00 61.10
CA LEU A 1039 -35.83 -46.40 60.07
C LEU A 1039 -35.35 -46.80 58.66
N VAL A 1040 -34.03 -46.80 58.42
CA VAL A 1040 -33.44 -47.28 57.16
C VAL A 1040 -33.77 -48.76 56.94
N LYS A 1041 -33.62 -49.62 57.96
CA LYS A 1041 -34.02 -51.04 57.88
C LYS A 1041 -35.53 -51.21 57.60
N THR A 1042 -36.36 -50.36 58.17
CA THR A 1042 -37.81 -50.35 57.93
C THR A 1042 -38.14 -49.95 56.49
N CYS A 1043 -37.46 -48.94 55.95
CA CYS A 1043 -37.58 -48.54 54.55
C CYS A 1043 -37.16 -49.66 53.58
N VAL A 1044 -36.09 -50.40 53.90
CA VAL A 1044 -35.67 -51.58 53.13
C VAL A 1044 -36.72 -52.69 53.20
N LYS A 1045 -37.27 -52.99 54.38
CA LYS A 1045 -38.35 -53.99 54.55
C LYS A 1045 -39.61 -53.62 53.76
N LEU A 1046 -39.94 -52.33 53.69
CA LEU A 1046 -41.07 -51.82 52.90
C LEU A 1046 -40.80 -51.82 51.39
N GLY A 1047 -39.60 -52.19 50.94
CA GLY A 1047 -39.23 -52.22 49.52
C GLY A 1047 -39.20 -50.83 48.88
N LEU A 1048 -38.82 -49.80 49.64
CA LEU A 1048 -38.76 -48.43 49.14
C LEU A 1048 -37.53 -48.22 48.26
N VAL A 1049 -37.64 -47.32 47.28
CA VAL A 1049 -36.52 -46.96 46.39
C VAL A 1049 -35.54 -46.05 47.12
N ARG A 1050 -34.23 -46.30 46.94
CA ARG A 1050 -33.16 -45.40 47.39
C ARG A 1050 -32.91 -44.30 46.35
N VAL A 1051 -32.71 -43.08 46.81
CA VAL A 1051 -32.29 -41.93 45.98
C VAL A 1051 -30.97 -41.44 46.53
N ASP A 1052 -29.94 -41.36 45.68
CA ASP A 1052 -28.56 -41.03 46.09
C ASP A 1052 -28.08 -41.90 47.27
N GLU A 1053 -28.33 -43.21 47.16
CA GLU A 1053 -28.01 -44.23 48.17
C GLU A 1053 -28.71 -44.07 49.54
N SER A 1054 -29.65 -43.13 49.68
CA SER A 1054 -30.32 -42.80 50.95
C SER A 1054 -31.86 -42.85 50.87
N PHE A 1055 -32.52 -42.78 52.05
CA PHE A 1055 -33.97 -42.60 52.20
C PHE A 1055 -34.35 -41.19 52.70
N ASP A 1056 -33.40 -40.27 52.67
CA ASP A 1056 -33.52 -38.92 53.24
C ASP A 1056 -34.71 -38.14 52.67
N TYR A 1057 -35.06 -38.39 51.40
CA TYR A 1057 -36.17 -37.73 50.71
C TYR A 1057 -37.53 -37.95 51.39
N ILE A 1058 -37.67 -38.99 52.22
CA ILE A 1058 -38.85 -39.29 53.05
C ILE A 1058 -38.55 -39.01 54.53
N LEU A 1059 -37.42 -39.51 55.05
CA LEU A 1059 -37.13 -39.45 56.49
C LEU A 1059 -36.93 -38.01 57.02
N LYS A 1060 -36.50 -37.08 56.17
CA LYS A 1060 -36.32 -35.66 56.52
C LYS A 1060 -37.54 -34.78 56.21
N LYS A 1061 -38.69 -35.38 55.86
CA LYS A 1061 -39.94 -34.62 55.63
C LYS A 1061 -40.48 -34.08 56.96
N PRO A 1062 -41.00 -32.83 56.99
CA PRO A 1062 -41.65 -32.30 58.20
C PRO A 1062 -42.93 -33.07 58.51
N ILE A 1063 -43.32 -33.15 59.78
CA ILE A 1063 -44.51 -33.91 60.21
C ILE A 1063 -45.82 -33.43 59.54
N THR A 1064 -45.86 -32.16 59.13
CA THR A 1064 -46.97 -31.56 58.37
C THR A 1064 -47.21 -32.22 57.00
N PHE A 1065 -46.20 -32.89 56.44
CA PHE A 1065 -46.30 -33.65 55.18
C PHE A 1065 -47.15 -34.93 55.32
N PHE A 1066 -47.36 -35.44 56.53
CA PHE A 1066 -48.13 -36.66 56.79
C PHE A 1066 -49.64 -36.40 57.04
N THR A 1067 -50.07 -35.14 56.86
CA THR A 1067 -51.48 -34.72 56.94
C THR A 1067 -52.33 -35.31 55.82
N ARG A 1068 -53.66 -35.35 56.01
CA ARG A 1068 -54.59 -35.92 55.04
C ARG A 1068 -54.53 -35.19 53.69
N THR A 1069 -54.53 -33.86 53.75
CA THR A 1069 -54.43 -32.98 52.59
C THR A 1069 -53.15 -33.20 51.78
N SER A 1070 -52.02 -33.42 52.45
CA SER A 1070 -50.75 -33.73 51.78
C SER A 1070 -50.73 -35.12 51.15
N THR A 1071 -51.44 -36.08 51.74
CA THR A 1071 -51.59 -37.44 51.20
C THR A 1071 -52.46 -37.45 49.93
N GLU A 1072 -53.57 -36.70 49.94
CA GLU A 1072 -54.44 -36.51 48.76
C GLU A 1072 -53.67 -35.81 47.63
N LYS A 1073 -52.88 -34.77 47.95
CA LYS A 1073 -51.99 -34.11 46.99
C LYS A 1073 -50.94 -35.07 46.41
N LEU A 1074 -50.35 -35.93 47.24
CA LEU A 1074 -49.38 -36.93 46.79
C LEU A 1074 -50.01 -37.95 45.84
N GLN A 1075 -51.26 -38.38 46.08
CA GLN A 1075 -52.00 -39.25 45.16
C GLN A 1075 -52.30 -38.55 43.83
N MET A 1076 -52.68 -37.27 43.86
CA MET A 1076 -52.85 -36.48 42.64
C MET A 1076 -51.54 -36.36 41.85
N ASP A 1077 -50.43 -36.12 42.53
CA ASP A 1077 -49.10 -36.00 41.90
C ASP A 1077 -48.66 -37.34 41.26
N ILE A 1078 -48.95 -38.48 41.89
CA ILE A 1078 -48.73 -39.82 41.31
C ILE A 1078 -49.57 -40.02 40.06
N ALA A 1079 -50.88 -39.76 40.13
CA ALA A 1079 -51.79 -39.92 38.99
C ALA A 1079 -51.39 -39.01 37.82
N LYS A 1080 -51.01 -37.77 38.11
CA LYS A 1080 -50.51 -36.81 37.13
C LYS A 1080 -49.21 -37.28 36.47
N THR A 1081 -48.23 -37.71 37.26
CA THR A 1081 -46.95 -38.20 36.74
C THR A 1081 -47.16 -39.43 35.86
N GLN A 1082 -48.04 -40.35 36.27
CA GLN A 1082 -48.34 -41.55 35.50
C GLN A 1082 -49.06 -41.24 34.19
N ALA A 1083 -50.02 -40.31 34.19
CA ALA A 1083 -50.67 -39.83 32.97
C ALA A 1083 -49.66 -39.19 32.00
N GLN A 1084 -48.72 -38.39 32.50
CA GLN A 1084 -47.68 -37.77 31.67
C GLN A 1084 -46.70 -38.79 31.07
N ILE A 1085 -46.37 -39.87 31.79
CA ILE A 1085 -45.53 -40.96 31.26
C ILE A 1085 -46.26 -41.66 30.10
N GLU A 1086 -47.54 -41.99 30.26
CA GLU A 1086 -48.33 -42.63 29.20
C GLU A 1086 -48.49 -41.73 27.97
N GLU A 1087 -48.71 -40.43 28.18
CA GLU A 1087 -48.73 -39.43 27.11
C GLU A 1087 -47.38 -39.35 26.36
N LEU A 1088 -46.27 -39.32 27.10
CA LEU A 1088 -44.93 -39.26 26.52
C LEU A 1088 -44.55 -40.57 25.80
N LYS A 1089 -45.01 -41.73 26.29
CA LYS A 1089 -44.89 -43.02 25.61
C LYS A 1089 -45.65 -43.04 24.28
N ARG A 1090 -46.82 -42.41 24.21
CA ARG A 1090 -47.61 -42.27 22.95
C ARG A 1090 -47.03 -41.23 22.00
N THR A 1091 -46.29 -40.25 22.50
CA THR A 1091 -45.70 -39.18 21.69
C THR A 1091 -44.44 -39.67 20.98
N THR A 1092 -44.39 -39.48 19.66
CA THR A 1092 -43.20 -39.84 18.87
C THR A 1092 -42.13 -38.74 18.93
N PRO A 1093 -40.83 -39.07 18.78
CA PRO A 1093 -39.75 -38.08 18.70
C PRO A 1093 -40.02 -36.96 17.67
N VAL A 1094 -40.62 -37.31 16.54
CA VAL A 1094 -41.01 -36.37 15.47
C VAL A 1094 -42.08 -35.38 15.95
N LYS A 1095 -43.11 -35.84 16.69
CA LYS A 1095 -44.13 -34.95 17.24
C LYS A 1095 -43.55 -33.96 18.26
N MET A 1096 -42.60 -34.41 19.09
CA MET A 1096 -41.87 -33.52 20.00
C MET A 1096 -41.13 -32.43 19.23
N TRP A 1097 -40.48 -32.81 18.12
CA TRP A 1097 -39.76 -31.86 17.28
C TRP A 1097 -40.69 -30.83 16.62
N LEU A 1098 -41.80 -31.27 16.03
CA LEU A 1098 -42.77 -30.38 15.40
C LEU A 1098 -43.33 -29.35 16.39
N ALA A 1099 -43.63 -29.75 17.64
CA ALA A 1099 -44.12 -28.82 18.66
C ALA A 1099 -43.08 -27.74 19.05
N GLU A 1100 -41.79 -28.10 19.12
CA GLU A 1100 -40.71 -27.14 19.36
C GLU A 1100 -40.51 -26.18 18.17
N LEU A 1101 -40.64 -26.69 16.93
CA LEU A 1101 -40.62 -25.86 15.72
C LEU A 1101 -41.79 -24.89 15.68
N ASP A 1102 -43.01 -25.30 16.05
CA ASP A 1102 -44.18 -24.41 16.11
C ASP A 1102 -43.96 -23.25 17.10
N LYS A 1103 -43.37 -23.55 18.26
CA LYS A 1103 -43.03 -22.55 19.28
C LYS A 1103 -41.97 -21.57 18.76
N PHE A 1104 -40.95 -22.09 18.07
CA PHE A 1104 -39.93 -21.26 17.44
C PHE A 1104 -40.53 -20.36 16.35
N ASP A 1105 -41.30 -20.92 15.43
CA ASP A 1105 -41.88 -20.21 14.29
C ASP A 1105 -42.73 -19.02 14.76
N LYS A 1106 -43.60 -19.24 15.76
CA LYS A 1106 -44.42 -18.17 16.36
C LYS A 1106 -43.56 -17.07 16.98
N THR A 1107 -42.50 -17.44 17.69
CA THR A 1107 -41.62 -16.47 18.37
C THR A 1107 -40.79 -15.66 17.36
N PHE A 1108 -40.31 -16.30 16.29
CA PHE A 1108 -39.51 -15.65 15.26
C PHE A 1108 -40.35 -14.72 14.38
N GLN A 1109 -41.57 -15.12 13.99
CA GLN A 1109 -42.50 -14.27 13.24
C GLN A 1109 -42.78 -12.96 13.98
N GLU A 1110 -42.97 -13.01 15.30
CA GLU A 1110 -43.19 -11.81 16.09
C GLU A 1110 -41.94 -10.91 16.13
N TYR A 1111 -40.76 -11.50 16.28
CA TYR A 1111 -39.49 -10.76 16.26
C TYR A 1111 -39.25 -10.07 14.92
N GLU A 1112 -39.44 -10.78 13.81
CA GLU A 1112 -39.28 -10.26 12.46
C GLU A 1112 -40.24 -9.09 12.21
N ARG A 1113 -41.51 -9.25 12.58
CA ARG A 1113 -42.52 -8.19 12.45
C ARG A 1113 -42.13 -6.92 13.19
N VAL A 1114 -41.66 -7.03 14.43
CA VAL A 1114 -41.23 -5.88 15.24
C VAL A 1114 -40.03 -5.18 14.61
N LEU A 1115 -39.05 -5.94 14.11
CA LEU A 1115 -37.84 -5.40 13.50
C LEU A 1115 -38.11 -4.68 12.18
N ILE A 1116 -38.92 -5.28 11.29
CA ILE A 1116 -39.30 -4.64 10.02
C ILE A 1116 -40.05 -3.33 10.28
N ASN A 1117 -40.98 -3.32 11.23
CA ASN A 1117 -41.72 -2.13 11.62
C ASN A 1117 -40.79 -1.03 12.18
N SER A 1118 -39.75 -1.38 12.94
CA SER A 1118 -38.80 -0.38 13.44
C SER A 1118 -37.96 0.25 12.33
N ILE A 1119 -37.51 -0.56 11.35
CA ILE A 1119 -36.75 -0.06 10.19
C ILE A 1119 -37.62 0.88 9.35
N GLN A 1120 -38.87 0.49 9.08
CA GLN A 1120 -39.81 1.30 8.31
C GLN A 1120 -40.20 2.61 9.02
N LYS A 1121 -40.26 2.63 10.35
CA LYS A 1121 -40.59 3.84 11.13
C LYS A 1121 -39.49 4.91 11.05
N GLU A 1122 -38.24 4.52 10.86
CA GLU A 1122 -37.14 5.47 10.68
C GLU A 1122 -37.07 6.05 9.27
N GLN A 1123 -37.70 5.39 8.28
CA GLN A 1123 -37.80 5.94 6.93
C GLN A 1123 -38.70 7.18 6.93
N ARG A 1124 -38.30 8.21 6.19
CA ARG A 1124 -39.11 9.43 6.04
C ARG A 1124 -40.46 9.06 5.42
N SER A 1125 -41.55 9.66 5.91
CA SER A 1125 -42.84 9.62 5.23
C SER A 1125 -42.64 10.16 3.82
N ALA A 1126 -42.95 9.35 2.80
CA ALA A 1126 -42.70 9.61 1.38
C ALA A 1126 -42.76 11.11 1.06
N SER A 1127 -41.62 11.68 0.67
CA SER A 1127 -41.55 13.11 0.38
C SER A 1127 -42.53 13.43 -0.75
N ILE A 1128 -43.45 14.36 -0.45
CA ILE A 1128 -44.30 15.10 -1.37
C ILE A 1128 -43.53 15.37 -2.67
N THR A 1129 -43.82 14.64 -3.73
CA THR A 1129 -43.49 15.05 -5.09
C THR A 1129 -44.58 14.54 -6.03
N GLY A 1130 -45.62 15.37 -6.16
CA GLY A 1130 -46.58 15.25 -7.26
C GLY A 1130 -45.84 15.45 -8.58
N GLY A 1131 -45.87 14.42 -9.41
CA GLY A 1131 -45.38 14.42 -10.77
C GLY A 1131 -45.97 13.21 -11.48
N VAL A 1132 -46.51 13.42 -12.69
CA VAL A 1132 -47.11 12.37 -13.51
C VAL A 1132 -46.04 11.31 -13.83
N GLU A 1133 -46.29 10.06 -13.44
CA GLU A 1133 -45.47 8.91 -13.81
C GLU A 1133 -45.52 8.68 -15.33
N LEU A 1134 -44.40 8.93 -16.02
CA LEU A 1134 -44.09 8.34 -17.32
C LEU A 1134 -43.08 7.19 -17.11
N PRO A 1135 -43.02 6.18 -17.99
CA PRO A 1135 -42.52 4.86 -17.61
C PRO A 1135 -41.05 4.93 -17.19
N PRO A 1136 -40.69 4.36 -16.02
CA PRO A 1136 -39.28 4.24 -15.62
C PRO A 1136 -38.49 3.44 -16.66
N LEU A 1137 -37.15 3.50 -16.62
CA LEU A 1137 -36.30 2.46 -17.22
C LEU A 1137 -36.93 1.11 -16.86
N ARG A 1138 -37.50 0.38 -17.84
CA ARG A 1138 -38.24 -0.86 -17.57
C ARG A 1138 -37.28 -1.84 -16.92
N GLN A 1139 -37.39 -1.97 -15.60
CA GLN A 1139 -36.78 -3.08 -14.86
C GLN A 1139 -37.30 -4.40 -15.46
N PRO A 1140 -36.50 -5.47 -15.43
CA PRO A 1140 -36.94 -6.76 -15.94
C PRO A 1140 -38.21 -7.20 -15.24
N LEU A 1141 -39.12 -7.85 -15.97
CA LEU A 1141 -40.31 -8.45 -15.38
C LEU A 1141 -39.84 -9.62 -14.50
N LEU A 1142 -39.87 -9.41 -13.19
CA LEU A 1142 -39.51 -10.45 -12.22
C LEU A 1142 -40.67 -11.44 -12.12
N THR A 1143 -40.52 -12.58 -12.81
CA THR A 1143 -41.40 -13.75 -12.60
C THR A 1143 -40.89 -14.55 -11.41
N LEU A 1144 -41.79 -14.81 -10.44
CA LEU A 1144 -41.51 -15.73 -9.34
C LEU A 1144 -41.29 -17.13 -9.93
N GLU A 1145 -40.24 -17.83 -9.49
CA GLU A 1145 -40.07 -19.25 -9.85
C GLU A 1145 -41.27 -20.06 -9.32
N ALA A 1146 -41.88 -20.87 -10.18
CA ALA A 1146 -43.03 -21.68 -9.83
C ALA A 1146 -42.64 -22.71 -8.75
N SER A 1147 -43.33 -22.68 -7.59
CA SER A 1147 -43.21 -23.72 -6.57
C SER A 1147 -43.74 -25.05 -7.12
N ALA A 1148 -43.10 -26.17 -6.77
CA ALA A 1148 -43.58 -27.49 -7.15
C ALA A 1148 -44.99 -27.72 -6.58
N LYS A 1149 -45.92 -28.23 -7.41
CA LYS A 1149 -47.30 -28.55 -6.98
C LYS A 1149 -47.26 -29.51 -5.78
N GLY A 1150 -47.81 -29.09 -4.64
CA GLY A 1150 -47.88 -29.89 -3.41
C GLY A 1150 -46.72 -29.72 -2.43
N ALA A 1151 -45.72 -28.87 -2.71
CA ALA A 1151 -44.61 -28.62 -1.80
C ALA A 1151 -44.99 -27.66 -0.64
N THR A 1152 -44.31 -27.83 0.49
CA THR A 1152 -44.42 -26.96 1.67
C THR A 1152 -44.10 -25.51 1.26
N ALA A 1153 -44.90 -24.52 1.67
CA ALA A 1153 -44.74 -23.14 1.21
C ALA A 1153 -43.50 -22.47 1.84
N TYR A 1154 -42.51 -22.15 1.01
CA TYR A 1154 -41.36 -21.30 1.35
C TYR A 1154 -41.77 -19.83 1.23
N ARG A 1155 -41.19 -18.94 2.03
CA ARG A 1155 -41.52 -17.51 2.05
C ARG A 1155 -40.64 -16.70 1.11
N VAL A 1156 -39.34 -17.00 1.07
CA VAL A 1156 -38.41 -16.29 0.18
C VAL A 1156 -38.34 -17.01 -1.15
N HIS A 1157 -38.64 -16.28 -2.22
CA HIS A 1157 -38.57 -16.78 -3.58
C HIS A 1157 -37.49 -16.04 -4.37
N ALA A 1158 -36.71 -16.79 -5.14
CA ALA A 1158 -35.83 -16.19 -6.12
C ALA A 1158 -36.64 -15.80 -7.36
N CYS A 1159 -36.32 -14.65 -7.93
CA CYS A 1159 -36.85 -14.26 -9.23
C CYS A 1159 -35.98 -14.84 -10.35
N GLN A 1160 -36.60 -15.17 -11.49
CA GLN A 1160 -35.85 -15.57 -12.68
C GLN A 1160 -34.88 -14.45 -13.10
N TYR A 1161 -33.63 -14.81 -13.34
CA TYR A 1161 -32.63 -13.85 -13.82
C TYR A 1161 -32.74 -13.70 -15.34
N GLU A 1162 -33.34 -12.59 -15.77
CA GLU A 1162 -33.19 -12.13 -17.14
C GLU A 1162 -31.85 -11.42 -17.30
N LYS A 1163 -31.05 -11.87 -18.28
CA LYS A 1163 -29.77 -11.23 -18.57
C LYS A 1163 -30.04 -9.77 -18.95
N PRO A 1164 -29.34 -8.80 -18.33
CA PRO A 1164 -29.54 -7.41 -18.67
C PRO A 1164 -29.34 -7.14 -20.16
N PRO A 1165 -30.05 -6.15 -20.73
CA PRO A 1165 -29.80 -5.71 -22.09
C PRO A 1165 -28.31 -5.32 -22.23
N PRO A 1166 -27.67 -5.65 -23.36
CA PRO A 1166 -26.26 -5.35 -23.56
C PRO A 1166 -26.03 -3.86 -23.38
N SER A 1167 -24.98 -3.52 -22.61
CA SER A 1167 -24.56 -2.12 -22.46
C SER A 1167 -24.35 -1.49 -23.83
N LYS A 1168 -24.78 -0.24 -23.98
CA LYS A 1168 -24.54 0.53 -25.21
C LYS A 1168 -23.08 1.01 -25.31
N ARG A 1169 -22.25 0.75 -24.28
CA ARG A 1169 -20.83 1.14 -24.22
C ARG A 1169 -19.91 0.09 -24.84
N ARG A 1170 -18.77 0.51 -25.36
CA ARG A 1170 -17.76 -0.41 -25.90
C ARG A 1170 -17.13 -1.23 -24.77
N PRO A 1171 -16.71 -2.50 -25.01
CA PRO A 1171 -15.98 -3.28 -24.02
C PRO A 1171 -14.73 -2.52 -23.55
N GLY A 1172 -14.70 -2.10 -22.28
CA GLY A 1172 -13.61 -1.30 -21.69
C GLY A 1172 -14.01 0.12 -21.24
N GLU A 1173 -15.16 0.64 -21.66
CA GLU A 1173 -15.71 1.93 -21.19
C GLU A 1173 -16.59 1.73 -19.94
N SER A 1174 -16.01 1.26 -18.83
CA SER A 1174 -16.70 1.28 -17.53
C SER A 1174 -16.35 2.57 -16.78
N LEU A 1175 -17.35 3.38 -16.42
CA LEU A 1175 -17.14 4.56 -15.59
C LEU A 1175 -16.85 4.10 -14.15
N GLY A 1176 -15.60 4.27 -13.72
CA GLY A 1176 -15.21 4.03 -12.33
C GLY A 1176 -14.81 2.59 -12.02
N ARG A 1177 -13.58 2.21 -12.40
CA ARG A 1177 -12.86 1.16 -11.69
C ARG A 1177 -12.04 1.82 -10.57
N ALA A 1178 -12.72 2.24 -9.51
CA ALA A 1178 -12.05 2.34 -8.22
C ALA A 1178 -11.68 0.90 -7.84
N THR A 1179 -10.41 0.66 -7.53
CA THR A 1179 -9.99 -0.56 -6.87
C THR A 1179 -10.80 -0.66 -5.58
N SER A 1180 -11.86 -1.47 -5.57
CA SER A 1180 -12.38 -2.04 -4.33
C SER A 1180 -11.17 -2.57 -3.60
N SER A 1181 -10.94 -2.11 -2.37
CA SER A 1181 -9.90 -2.64 -1.50
C SER A 1181 -9.94 -4.16 -1.55
N ASP A 1182 -8.93 -4.75 -2.21
CA ASP A 1182 -8.77 -6.20 -2.37
C ASP A 1182 -8.56 -6.80 -0.98
N SER A 1183 -9.65 -7.19 -0.32
CA SER A 1183 -9.65 -8.17 0.75
C SER A 1183 -11.02 -8.80 0.94
N ALA A 1184 -11.55 -9.47 -0.09
CA ALA A 1184 -12.36 -10.69 0.04
C ALA A 1184 -12.76 -11.21 -1.35
N ALA A 1185 -12.54 -12.51 -1.57
CA ALA A 1185 -13.11 -13.32 -2.65
C ALA A 1185 -12.65 -13.01 -4.09
N ARG A 1186 -11.44 -13.45 -4.47
CA ARG A 1186 -11.21 -13.97 -5.83
C ARG A 1186 -11.37 -15.48 -5.83
N GLY A 1187 -12.42 -15.92 -6.51
CA GLY A 1187 -12.73 -17.31 -6.76
C GLY A 1187 -11.68 -18.00 -7.62
N VAL A 1188 -11.35 -19.22 -7.20
CA VAL A 1188 -10.63 -20.23 -7.98
C VAL A 1188 -11.66 -21.03 -8.77
N GLY A 1189 -11.46 -21.14 -10.09
CA GLY A 1189 -11.73 -22.41 -10.78
C GLY A 1189 -12.33 -22.38 -12.19
N LYS A 1190 -11.53 -22.94 -13.11
CA LYS A 1190 -11.85 -23.72 -14.35
C LYS A 1190 -11.82 -22.94 -15.68
N ARG A 1191 -11.23 -23.45 -16.77
CA ARG A 1191 -11.03 -24.86 -17.19
C ARG A 1191 -9.87 -25.00 -18.20
N LEU A 1192 -9.17 -26.14 -18.12
CA LEU A 1192 -8.32 -26.73 -19.18
C LEU A 1192 -9.14 -27.03 -20.45
N ILE A 1193 -8.51 -26.88 -21.64
CA ILE A 1193 -8.47 -27.84 -22.75
C ILE A 1193 -7.33 -27.39 -23.68
N GLY A 1194 -6.40 -28.30 -23.97
CA GLY A 1194 -5.37 -28.09 -24.97
C GLY A 1194 -5.87 -28.43 -26.38
N SER A 1195 -5.27 -27.79 -27.39
CA SER A 1195 -5.13 -28.39 -28.71
C SER A 1195 -3.90 -27.83 -29.43
N ARG A 1196 -3.11 -28.77 -29.93
CA ARG A 1196 -1.97 -28.60 -30.84
C ARG A 1196 -2.42 -27.91 -32.14
N VAL A 1197 -1.64 -26.96 -32.66
CA VAL A 1197 -1.36 -26.86 -34.10
C VAL A 1197 0.09 -26.39 -34.30
N ALA A 1198 0.84 -27.20 -35.03
CA ALA A 1198 2.20 -26.97 -35.48
C ALA A 1198 2.22 -26.08 -36.73
N PHE A 1199 3.25 -25.23 -36.92
CA PHE A 1199 3.76 -24.92 -38.26
C PHE A 1199 5.27 -24.57 -38.26
N LYS A 1200 6.04 -25.58 -38.73
CA LYS A 1200 7.17 -25.57 -39.68
C LYS A 1200 8.33 -24.55 -39.56
N LYS A 1201 9.48 -25.13 -39.20
CA LYS A 1201 10.81 -25.05 -39.85
C LYS A 1201 10.92 -24.17 -41.12
N LYS A 1202 11.97 -23.33 -41.17
CA LYS A 1202 12.92 -23.25 -42.31
C LYS A 1202 14.22 -22.52 -41.91
N LYS A 1203 15.33 -23.28 -41.85
CA LYS A 1203 16.68 -22.86 -42.28
C LYS A 1203 16.87 -23.40 -43.71
N PRO A 1204 17.66 -22.74 -44.56
CA PRO A 1204 18.99 -23.26 -44.93
C PRO A 1204 20.07 -22.14 -44.95
N THR A 1205 21.27 -22.31 -44.37
CA THR A 1205 22.54 -22.84 -44.92
C THR A 1205 23.21 -22.03 -46.05
N GLY A 1206 24.50 -21.72 -45.85
CA GLY A 1206 25.48 -21.36 -46.90
C GLY A 1206 26.57 -20.42 -46.33
N SER A 1207 27.67 -20.94 -45.74
CA SER A 1207 29.00 -21.17 -46.37
C SER A 1207 29.76 -19.86 -46.70
N ARG A 1208 31.08 -19.68 -46.56
CA ARG A 1208 32.24 -20.40 -45.98
C ARG A 1208 33.44 -19.46 -46.24
N ARG A 1209 34.48 -19.52 -45.37
CA ARG A 1209 35.89 -19.06 -45.59
C ARG A 1209 36.09 -17.54 -45.69
N GLY A 1210 37.03 -16.88 -45.01
CA GLY A 1210 38.23 -17.31 -44.29
C GLY A 1210 39.46 -16.71 -44.95
N ALA A 1211 40.15 -15.76 -44.30
CA ALA A 1211 41.60 -15.55 -44.40
C ALA A 1211 42.09 -14.56 -43.33
N LYS A 1212 43.19 -14.94 -42.69
CA LYS A 1212 43.97 -14.22 -41.68
C LYS A 1212 44.82 -13.12 -42.34
N MET A 1213 45.19 -12.07 -41.59
CA MET A 1213 46.61 -11.79 -41.28
C MET A 1213 46.77 -10.62 -40.29
N SER A 1214 47.91 -10.65 -39.61
CA SER A 1214 48.25 -10.02 -38.33
C SER A 1214 48.96 -8.67 -38.43
N LEU A 1215 49.06 -8.03 -37.26
CA LEU A 1215 49.84 -6.85 -36.87
C LEU A 1215 51.18 -6.62 -37.60
N SER A 1216 51.50 -5.35 -37.89
CA SER A 1216 52.72 -4.70 -37.37
C SER A 1216 52.67 -3.17 -37.50
N THR A 1217 53.37 -2.53 -36.58
CA THR A 1217 53.50 -1.10 -36.26
C THR A 1217 54.30 -0.30 -37.31
N ARG A 1218 53.95 0.96 -37.58
CA ARG A 1218 54.87 2.13 -37.52
C ARG A 1218 54.21 3.46 -37.89
N VAL A 1219 54.78 4.48 -37.26
CA VAL A 1219 54.43 5.90 -37.14
C VAL A 1219 54.80 6.71 -38.40
N ALA A 1220 54.09 7.82 -38.57
CA ALA A 1220 54.41 9.07 -39.30
C ALA A 1220 53.84 9.28 -40.71
N ARG A 1221 53.22 10.48 -40.83
CA ARG A 1221 52.85 11.27 -42.01
C ARG A 1221 51.69 10.75 -42.86
N PHE A 1222 50.54 11.40 -42.72
CA PHE A 1222 49.95 12.20 -43.81
C PHE A 1222 48.86 13.11 -43.23
N ALA A 1223 49.30 14.27 -42.74
CA ALA A 1223 48.44 15.44 -42.59
C ALA A 1223 48.40 16.18 -43.94
N GLY A 1224 47.22 16.61 -44.35
CA GLY A 1224 47.05 17.55 -45.45
C GLY A 1224 46.37 16.98 -46.69
N ALA A 1225 45.07 16.71 -46.59
CA ALA A 1225 44.10 16.92 -47.69
C ALA A 1225 42.71 16.37 -47.30
N GLN A 1226 41.98 17.02 -46.39
CA GLN A 1226 40.49 16.98 -46.39
C GLN A 1226 39.78 17.92 -45.38
N LEU A 1227 40.43 18.98 -44.88
CA LEU A 1227 39.82 19.93 -43.92
C LEU A 1227 39.29 21.23 -44.56
N GLY A 1228 39.08 21.26 -45.88
CA GLY A 1228 38.78 22.48 -46.63
C GLY A 1228 37.30 22.84 -46.84
N ARG A 1229 36.33 22.07 -46.31
CA ARG A 1229 34.90 22.27 -46.69
C ARG A 1229 33.91 22.59 -45.56
N LEU A 1230 34.31 22.57 -44.28
CA LEU A 1230 33.37 22.72 -43.15
C LEU A 1230 33.79 23.69 -42.04
N LEU A 1231 34.92 24.39 -42.15
CA LEU A 1231 35.37 25.35 -41.14
C LEU A 1231 35.48 26.77 -41.71
N PRO A 1232 35.01 27.83 -41.00
CA PRO A 1232 35.31 29.21 -41.37
C PRO A 1232 36.83 29.43 -41.31
N ARG A 1233 37.37 30.22 -42.25
CA ARG A 1233 38.79 30.61 -42.26
C ARG A 1233 39.09 31.30 -40.92
N LEU A 1234 40.04 30.78 -40.15
CA LEU A 1234 40.43 31.38 -38.87
C LEU A 1234 41.18 32.70 -39.12
N PRO A 1235 40.83 33.79 -38.42
CA PRO A 1235 41.67 34.99 -38.41
C PRO A 1235 42.99 34.73 -37.68
N HIS A 1236 44.08 35.38 -38.10
CA HIS A 1236 45.44 35.27 -37.52
C HIS A 1236 45.55 35.64 -36.03
N PHE A 1237 44.47 36.08 -35.40
CA PHE A 1237 44.42 36.54 -34.02
C PHE A 1237 44.64 35.46 -32.95
N LEU A 1238 44.50 34.18 -33.31
CA LEU A 1238 44.61 33.04 -32.40
C LEU A 1238 45.92 32.25 -32.56
N LEU A 1239 46.82 32.72 -33.42
CA LEU A 1239 48.15 32.16 -33.62
C LEU A 1239 49.21 32.99 -32.89
#